data_AF-A0A7U6B370-F1
#
_entry.id   AF-A0A7U6B370-F1
#
_cell.length_a   1.000
_cell.length_b   1.000
_cell.length_c   1.000
_cell.angle_alpha   90.00
_cell.angle_beta   90.00
_cell.angle_gamma   90.00
#
_symmetry.space_group_name_H-M   'P 1'
#
loop_
_entity.id
_entity.type
_entity.pdbx_description
1 polymer ?
#
loop_
_entity_poly.entity_id
_entity_poly.type
_entity_poly.pdbx_seq_one_letter_code
_entity_poly.pdbx_strand_id
1 'polypeptide(L)'
;MGNGERFLDRGFDFGDWRVEPGSNSLYRDGQRRQLEPRAMEVLALLCRHAGEVLSADTILDTCWGGTPTGDNPLHKILTQLRQALGDSATTPRYIETIRKRGYRAIAAVQVEPQPQRWTGAPFRGLDAFGPDDAAIFHGRRQATEQLVQVVRRQIEAGCALVAVLGPSGSGKSSLVQAGLIARLRTAPPPGILLADTLTLDCAELGAVGPFDALGSVLLDAEVDGAGLFATDSAASLGARLRDDMAGVAAQLQARLPAGGVCLFVDHLEAIFRHVGEWQRTAFVAALEALARSGRMLVVLACRNDFYPELMTSAPLCALKARGGHFDLAPPGPAEIAQIIRLPALAAGLRFETDAASGARLDDVLCSDAAGSGDMLPLLEYCLHELYRRRDQDGMLTFAVYRELGGIEGAIGARAEQVVGALGPAEAAALPRVLAQLVSIADNQLAVTARAVPWSTLRPGAEQALVQALVDARLFVTDLAADTATYGIAHEALLRRWPRALEWIERHRQALQELTRTGAQAARWHGAGRPADLLLPAGLQARQAAALLESTEFTLPALERDFVLASLGRARRGERLRLLVGGALVLLALLAIGLGIAAQVARQRAELHRGEAETLMTYMLGEFVDRLRPLGRLDLLDSVSTRALTYLSDTGHGHASPVELTQRAKALQLIAEVKLARADPAAARVALRRARAILQQQRREQPRARDVLVNYGANAFLLGQLHFDANELDQAAPYFLEYRDVSDAVAALAPHDPGAWIEQSYAANTLGTLALQQGRAAVAAREFALSVDLKGRALAARPADAQLRADLADSLSWLATAHERLGELAQAAALYERQEALLLALHRAKPGDGLWTHRYAVALWQKGELLLALGRDAAAATALAQAAELFGRLVEQDASNRDWQAERAALRLGQARVATDTRAALAQLRLAAHEFDTLAALEPQKVHLAGLAAATRVAEAALQRRAGRLREARQALTPALARLDQLHQTAPATEKLLDALVDGWLTLAALQRDEGDAAAARQACERAHALLAPVAQDSGDYRVLSAWVLSQHCLGTPARASAAASSLVRMGYRASPYLRALQAAPISLTSP
;
A
#
# COMPACT_ATOMS: atom_id res chain seq x y z
N MET A 1 28.48 -35.13 -22.52
CA MET A 1 27.10 -34.67 -22.23
C MET A 1 27.06 -33.19 -22.59
N GLY A 2 26.60 -32.91 -23.81
CA GLY A 2 26.93 -31.70 -24.56
C GLY A 2 25.89 -30.58 -24.44
N ASN A 3 26.34 -29.36 -24.77
CA ASN A 3 25.68 -28.04 -24.69
C ASN A 3 24.20 -27.88 -25.10
N GLY A 4 23.49 -28.92 -25.55
CA GLY A 4 22.08 -28.87 -25.97
C GLY A 4 21.05 -28.98 -24.84
N GLU A 5 21.40 -29.53 -23.67
CA GLU A 5 20.43 -29.74 -22.57
C GLU A 5 20.03 -28.44 -21.84
N ARG A 6 20.83 -27.38 -21.88
CA ARG A 6 20.59 -26.09 -21.18
C ARG A 6 19.87 -25.02 -22.02
N PHE A 7 19.42 -25.35 -23.22
CA PHE A 7 18.89 -24.41 -24.21
C PHE A 7 17.50 -23.85 -23.89
N LEU A 8 16.72 -24.51 -23.01
CA LEU A 8 15.28 -24.22 -22.81
C LEU A 8 14.86 -23.98 -21.35
N ASP A 9 15.80 -23.69 -20.45
CA ASP A 9 15.46 -23.11 -19.13
C ASP A 9 15.31 -21.57 -19.20
N ARG A 10 15.65 -20.98 -20.36
CA ARG A 10 15.71 -19.55 -20.62
C ARG A 10 14.59 -19.19 -21.59
N GLY A 11 13.93 -18.05 -21.38
CA GLY A 11 12.85 -17.64 -22.25
C GLY A 11 13.30 -17.50 -23.71
N PHE A 12 12.45 -17.85 -24.66
CA PHE A 12 12.73 -17.80 -26.09
C PHE A 12 11.48 -17.38 -26.87
N ASP A 13 11.66 -16.79 -28.05
CA ASP A 13 10.55 -16.42 -28.91
C ASP A 13 10.23 -17.56 -29.90
N PHE A 14 8.94 -17.84 -30.07
CA PHE A 14 8.39 -18.85 -30.95
C PHE A 14 7.29 -18.22 -31.82
N GLY A 15 7.67 -17.77 -33.01
CA GLY A 15 6.86 -16.87 -33.82
C GLY A 15 6.54 -15.59 -33.04
N ASP A 16 5.27 -15.25 -32.91
CA ASP A 16 4.81 -14.06 -32.18
C ASP A 16 4.72 -14.24 -30.65
N TRP A 17 5.06 -15.43 -30.14
CA TRP A 17 4.91 -15.75 -28.71
C TRP A 17 6.26 -15.79 -28.02
N ARG A 18 6.39 -15.09 -26.89
CA ARG A 18 7.52 -15.30 -25.97
C ARG A 18 7.20 -16.41 -24.99
N VAL A 19 8.02 -17.46 -24.99
CA VAL A 19 7.88 -18.65 -24.14
C VAL A 19 8.82 -18.51 -22.95
N GLU A 20 8.31 -18.68 -21.73
CA GLU A 20 9.09 -18.76 -20.49
C GLU A 20 8.90 -20.12 -19.83
N PRO A 21 9.81 -21.09 -20.07
CA PRO A 21 9.67 -22.45 -19.54
C PRO A 21 9.68 -22.51 -18.01
N GLY A 22 10.56 -21.74 -17.35
CA GLY A 22 10.67 -21.73 -15.88
C GLY A 22 9.43 -21.23 -15.14
N SER A 23 8.61 -20.39 -15.79
CA SER A 23 7.33 -19.88 -15.25
C SER A 23 6.12 -20.56 -15.90
N ASN A 24 6.33 -21.55 -16.77
CA ASN A 24 5.31 -22.21 -17.61
C ASN A 24 4.38 -21.20 -18.31
N SER A 25 4.91 -20.09 -18.82
CA SER A 25 4.12 -18.97 -19.36
C SER A 25 4.44 -18.66 -20.82
N LEU A 26 3.44 -18.18 -21.55
CA LEU A 26 3.54 -17.60 -22.89
C LEU A 26 3.11 -16.13 -22.83
N TYR A 27 3.78 -15.24 -23.56
CA TYR A 27 3.45 -13.82 -23.64
C TYR A 27 3.29 -13.37 -25.08
N ARG A 28 2.24 -12.60 -25.34
CA ARG A 28 2.01 -11.89 -26.61
C ARG A 28 1.16 -10.65 -26.37
N ASP A 29 1.56 -9.50 -26.91
CA ASP A 29 0.82 -8.23 -26.80
C ASP A 29 0.42 -7.83 -25.36
N GLY A 30 1.29 -8.10 -24.37
CA GLY A 30 1.01 -7.84 -22.95
C GLY A 30 0.05 -8.84 -22.28
N GLN A 31 -0.45 -9.83 -23.00
CA GLN A 31 -1.26 -10.92 -22.45
C GLN A 31 -0.39 -12.12 -22.09
N ARG A 32 -0.50 -12.58 -20.84
CA ARG A 32 0.14 -13.81 -20.35
C ARG A 32 -0.83 -14.98 -20.44
N ARG A 33 -0.37 -16.12 -20.98
CA ARG A 33 -1.08 -17.41 -20.98
C ARG A 33 -0.26 -18.45 -20.23
N GLN A 34 -0.88 -19.11 -19.25
CA GLN A 34 -0.22 -20.17 -18.48
C GLN A 34 -0.40 -21.52 -19.19
N LEU A 35 0.68 -22.29 -19.32
CA LEU A 35 0.66 -23.68 -19.77
C LEU A 35 0.73 -24.63 -18.58
N GLU A 36 0.17 -25.82 -18.73
CA GLU A 36 0.47 -26.93 -17.83
C GLU A 36 1.96 -27.33 -17.98
N PRO A 37 2.64 -27.77 -16.90
CA PRO A 37 4.05 -28.14 -16.96
C PRO A 37 4.35 -29.15 -18.08
N ARG A 38 3.48 -30.14 -18.26
CA ARG A 38 3.63 -31.16 -19.31
C ARG A 38 3.44 -30.61 -20.72
N ALA A 39 2.55 -29.62 -20.90
CA ALA A 39 2.40 -28.96 -22.17
C ALA A 39 3.64 -28.11 -22.50
N MET A 40 4.21 -27.44 -21.49
CA MET A 40 5.46 -26.70 -21.64
C MET A 40 6.62 -27.62 -22.01
N GLU A 41 6.76 -28.78 -21.36
CA GLU A 41 7.77 -29.79 -21.69
C GLU A 41 7.69 -30.24 -23.16
N VAL A 42 6.48 -30.54 -23.66
CA VAL A 42 6.27 -30.94 -25.07
C VAL A 42 6.57 -29.79 -26.04
N LEU A 43 6.14 -28.57 -25.72
CA LEU A 43 6.42 -27.39 -26.54
C LEU A 43 7.93 -27.12 -26.61
N ALA A 44 8.61 -27.19 -25.48
CA ALA A 44 10.06 -27.05 -25.38
C ALA A 44 10.76 -28.13 -26.23
N LEU A 45 10.35 -29.40 -26.12
CA LEU A 45 10.91 -30.48 -26.92
C LEU A 45 10.73 -30.24 -28.43
N LEU A 46 9.54 -29.82 -28.87
CA LEU A 46 9.27 -29.51 -30.27
C LEU A 46 10.10 -28.32 -30.77
N CYS A 47 10.26 -27.27 -29.96
CA CYS A 47 11.06 -26.09 -30.30
C CYS A 47 12.57 -26.38 -30.28
N ARG A 48 13.03 -27.36 -29.47
CA ARG A 48 14.43 -27.84 -29.50
C ARG A 48 14.79 -28.44 -30.85
N HIS A 49 13.83 -29.13 -31.45
CA HIS A 49 13.92 -29.81 -32.73
C HIS A 49 13.12 -29.05 -33.80
N ALA A 50 13.14 -27.70 -33.75
CA ALA A 50 12.39 -26.88 -34.68
C ALA A 50 12.76 -27.20 -36.14
N GLY A 51 11.75 -27.41 -36.99
CA GLY A 51 11.92 -27.85 -38.37
C GLY A 51 12.06 -29.37 -38.57
N GLU A 52 12.32 -30.15 -37.52
CA GLU A 52 12.40 -31.62 -37.58
C GLU A 52 11.06 -32.28 -37.25
N VAL A 53 10.85 -33.51 -37.74
CA VAL A 53 9.64 -34.29 -37.45
C VAL A 53 9.93 -35.24 -36.31
N LEU A 54 9.34 -35.01 -35.14
CA LEU A 54 9.43 -35.88 -33.98
C LEU A 54 8.25 -36.87 -33.95
N SER A 55 8.55 -38.17 -33.84
CA SER A 55 7.53 -39.22 -33.77
C SER A 55 6.73 -39.15 -32.46
N ALA A 56 5.50 -39.68 -32.47
CA ALA A 56 4.66 -39.71 -31.28
C ALA A 56 5.33 -40.47 -30.12
N ASP A 57 5.97 -41.60 -30.44
CA ASP A 57 6.66 -42.45 -29.46
C ASP A 57 7.86 -41.71 -28.86
N THR A 58 8.64 -41.00 -29.68
CA THR A 58 9.78 -40.19 -29.20
C THR A 58 9.34 -39.10 -28.22
N ILE A 59 8.22 -38.41 -28.50
CA ILE A 59 7.71 -37.36 -27.62
C ILE A 59 7.16 -37.97 -26.31
N LEU A 60 6.47 -39.11 -26.41
CA LEU A 60 5.94 -39.83 -25.25
C LEU A 60 7.06 -40.34 -24.35
N ASP A 61 8.08 -40.99 -24.91
CA ASP A 61 9.21 -41.51 -24.15
C ASP A 61 9.99 -40.39 -23.45
N THR A 62 10.22 -39.27 -24.16
CA THR A 62 11.01 -38.15 -23.64
C THR A 62 10.27 -37.38 -22.56
N CYS A 63 8.99 -37.08 -22.75
CA CYS A 63 8.23 -36.27 -21.81
C CYS A 63 7.53 -37.09 -20.71
N TRP A 64 7.23 -38.37 -20.92
CA TRP A 64 6.52 -39.21 -19.93
C TRP A 64 7.35 -40.36 -19.32
N GLY A 65 8.60 -40.57 -19.75
CA GLY A 65 9.56 -41.43 -19.04
C GLY A 65 9.09 -42.87 -18.77
N GLY A 66 8.30 -43.46 -19.67
CA GLY A 66 7.79 -44.84 -19.54
C GLY A 66 6.57 -45.02 -18.61
N THR A 67 5.93 -43.93 -18.15
CA THR A 67 4.72 -44.02 -17.31
C THR A 67 3.53 -44.55 -18.12
N PRO A 68 2.77 -45.58 -17.68
CA PRO A 68 1.57 -46.02 -18.39
C PRO A 68 0.55 -44.90 -18.42
N THR A 69 0.32 -44.35 -19.61
CA THR A 69 -0.60 -43.24 -19.85
C THR A 69 -1.88 -43.79 -20.47
N GLY A 70 -3.04 -43.27 -20.06
CA GLY A 70 -4.34 -43.63 -20.65
C GLY A 70 -4.45 -43.22 -22.13
N ASP A 71 -5.65 -43.31 -22.72
CA ASP A 71 -5.82 -43.12 -24.16
C ASP A 71 -5.31 -41.74 -24.68
N ASN A 72 -4.23 -41.79 -25.48
CA ASN A 72 -3.69 -40.73 -26.33
C ASN A 72 -3.37 -39.37 -25.65
N PRO A 73 -2.48 -39.34 -24.64
CA PRO A 73 -2.15 -38.13 -23.88
C PRO A 73 -1.49 -37.04 -24.73
N LEU A 74 -0.71 -37.45 -25.75
CA LEU A 74 -0.02 -36.52 -26.64
C LEU A 74 -1.00 -35.71 -27.50
N HIS A 75 -2.08 -36.32 -27.98
CA HIS A 75 -3.11 -35.60 -28.74
C HIS A 75 -3.80 -34.51 -27.90
N LYS A 76 -4.05 -34.79 -26.61
CA LYS A 76 -4.62 -33.81 -25.67
C LYS A 76 -3.67 -32.62 -25.47
N ILE A 77 -2.39 -32.88 -25.21
CA ILE A 77 -1.37 -31.83 -25.04
C ILE A 77 -1.22 -30.99 -26.30
N LEU A 78 -1.20 -31.60 -27.48
CA LEU A 78 -1.10 -30.84 -28.74
C LEU A 78 -2.35 -30.01 -29.02
N THR A 79 -3.53 -30.48 -28.62
CA THR A 79 -4.76 -29.69 -28.69
C THR A 79 -4.67 -28.47 -27.79
N GLN A 80 -4.17 -28.65 -26.56
CA GLN A 80 -3.94 -27.57 -25.60
C GLN A 80 -2.91 -26.55 -26.11
N LEU A 81 -1.78 -27.03 -26.65
CA LEU A 81 -0.74 -26.17 -27.22
C LEU A 81 -1.27 -25.35 -28.41
N ARG A 82 -2.04 -25.98 -29.30
CA ARG A 82 -2.68 -25.26 -30.41
C ARG A 82 -3.64 -24.20 -29.92
N GLN A 83 -4.48 -24.50 -28.94
CA GLN A 83 -5.39 -23.52 -28.35
C GLN A 83 -4.63 -22.36 -27.69
N ALA A 84 -3.56 -22.67 -26.95
CA ALA A 84 -2.73 -21.67 -26.27
C ALA A 84 -1.98 -20.76 -27.24
N LEU A 85 -1.52 -21.28 -28.38
CA LEU A 85 -0.83 -20.51 -29.42
C LEU A 85 -1.79 -19.81 -30.41
N GLY A 86 -3.08 -20.16 -30.38
CA GLY A 86 -4.06 -19.73 -31.39
C GLY A 86 -3.81 -20.40 -32.76
N ASP A 87 -3.29 -21.62 -32.75
CA ASP A 87 -2.90 -22.40 -33.91
C ASP A 87 -4.01 -23.40 -34.34
N SER A 88 -4.00 -23.82 -35.61
CA SER A 88 -4.98 -24.74 -36.20
C SER A 88 -4.32 -25.99 -36.75
N ALA A 89 -4.92 -27.16 -36.54
CA ALA A 89 -4.42 -28.42 -37.10
C ALA A 89 -4.58 -28.53 -38.63
N THR A 90 -5.53 -27.79 -39.21
CA THR A 90 -5.79 -27.78 -40.67
C THR A 90 -5.00 -26.71 -41.41
N THR A 91 -4.61 -25.64 -40.71
CA THR A 91 -3.79 -24.53 -41.24
C THR A 91 -2.73 -24.15 -40.21
N PRO A 92 -1.71 -25.01 -40.00
CA PRO A 92 -0.75 -24.82 -38.92
C PRO A 92 0.17 -23.63 -39.20
N ARG A 93 0.32 -22.78 -38.20
CA ARG A 93 1.28 -21.68 -38.13
C ARG A 93 2.45 -21.98 -37.20
N TYR A 94 2.24 -22.80 -36.17
CA TYR A 94 3.24 -23.08 -35.15
C TYR A 94 3.60 -24.56 -35.09
N ILE A 95 2.62 -25.47 -35.04
CA ILE A 95 2.82 -26.92 -34.91
C ILE A 95 2.10 -27.67 -36.01
N GLU A 96 2.87 -28.22 -36.95
CA GLU A 96 2.40 -29.04 -38.05
C GLU A 96 2.29 -30.52 -37.66
N THR A 97 1.21 -31.19 -38.09
CA THR A 97 1.06 -32.65 -37.95
C THR A 97 1.41 -33.34 -39.26
N ILE A 98 2.45 -34.17 -39.25
CA ILE A 98 2.81 -35.03 -40.38
C ILE A 98 2.11 -36.39 -40.18
N ARG A 99 1.07 -36.64 -40.98
CA ARG A 99 0.25 -37.86 -40.92
C ARG A 99 1.13 -39.12 -40.82
N LYS A 100 0.87 -39.95 -39.80
CA LYS A 100 1.56 -41.23 -39.51
C LYS A 100 3.07 -41.12 -39.22
N ARG A 101 3.64 -39.92 -39.11
CA ARG A 101 5.07 -39.72 -38.85
C ARG A 101 5.36 -38.93 -37.58
N GLY A 102 4.52 -37.96 -37.22
CA GLY A 102 4.72 -37.19 -35.99
C GLY A 102 4.35 -35.71 -36.09
N TYR A 103 5.03 -34.88 -35.30
CA TYR A 103 4.77 -33.44 -35.17
C TYR A 103 6.04 -32.63 -35.39
N ARG A 104 5.88 -31.42 -35.93
CA ARG A 104 6.98 -30.52 -36.27
C ARG A 104 6.63 -29.09 -35.85
N ALA A 105 7.55 -28.41 -35.16
CA ALA A 105 7.46 -26.97 -34.95
C ALA A 105 7.93 -26.25 -36.23
N ILE A 106 7.09 -25.36 -36.76
CA ILE A 106 7.29 -24.66 -38.04
C ILE A 106 7.43 -23.14 -37.91
N ALA A 107 7.05 -22.56 -36.76
CA ALA A 107 7.32 -21.15 -36.49
C ALA A 107 8.80 -20.94 -36.14
N ALA A 108 9.32 -19.74 -36.45
CA ALA A 108 10.69 -19.39 -36.15
C ALA A 108 10.94 -19.41 -34.64
N VAL A 109 11.93 -20.18 -34.20
CA VAL A 109 12.43 -20.16 -32.83
C VAL A 109 13.61 -19.22 -32.77
N GLN A 110 13.41 -18.06 -32.15
CA GLN A 110 14.48 -17.11 -31.86
C GLN A 110 14.79 -17.20 -30.37
N VAL A 111 15.90 -17.87 -30.04
CA VAL A 111 16.44 -17.77 -28.70
C VAL A 111 17.06 -16.40 -28.57
N GLU A 112 16.67 -15.68 -27.53
CA GLU A 112 17.30 -14.42 -27.17
C GLU A 112 18.83 -14.64 -27.26
N PRO A 113 19.56 -13.88 -28.09
CA PRO A 113 21.01 -13.99 -28.10
C PRO A 113 21.44 -13.90 -26.65
N GLN A 114 22.37 -14.78 -26.22
CA GLN A 114 22.85 -14.79 -24.84
C GLN A 114 22.97 -13.33 -24.39
N PRO A 115 22.37 -12.91 -23.25
CA PRO A 115 22.79 -11.65 -22.67
C PRO A 115 24.30 -11.80 -22.61
N GLN A 116 24.98 -10.99 -23.42
CA GLN A 116 26.40 -11.06 -23.60
C GLN A 116 26.94 -11.09 -22.18
N ARG A 117 27.54 -12.22 -21.76
CA ARG A 117 27.91 -12.42 -20.35
C ARG A 117 28.61 -11.15 -19.94
N TRP A 118 28.01 -10.40 -19.01
CA TRP A 118 28.51 -9.07 -18.74
C TRP A 118 29.92 -9.23 -18.19
N THR A 119 30.91 -8.82 -18.96
CA THR A 119 32.32 -8.91 -18.58
C THR A 119 32.68 -7.66 -17.81
N GLY A 120 32.42 -7.66 -16.51
CA GLY A 120 32.69 -6.51 -15.65
C GLY A 120 31.88 -6.54 -14.36
N ALA A 121 31.94 -5.44 -13.60
CA ALA A 121 31.12 -5.24 -12.42
C ALA A 121 29.66 -4.97 -12.86
N PRO A 122 28.67 -5.76 -12.41
CA PRO A 122 27.26 -5.54 -12.77
C PRO A 122 26.57 -4.48 -11.90
N PHE A 123 27.20 -4.09 -10.80
CA PHE A 123 26.72 -3.06 -9.89
C PHE A 123 27.64 -1.84 -10.01
N ARG A 124 27.06 -0.65 -10.14
CA ARG A 124 27.81 0.59 -10.45
C ARG A 124 28.17 1.39 -9.20
N GLY A 125 27.74 0.95 -8.02
CA GLY A 125 28.06 1.61 -6.77
C GLY A 125 27.39 2.98 -6.69
N LEU A 126 28.16 4.05 -6.52
CA LEU A 126 27.63 5.42 -6.49
C LEU A 126 27.58 6.08 -7.88
N ASP A 127 27.97 5.35 -8.94
CA ASP A 127 27.83 5.79 -10.33
C ASP A 127 26.43 5.58 -10.88
N ALA A 128 25.97 6.51 -11.74
CA ALA A 128 24.77 6.31 -12.53
C ALA A 128 25.02 5.24 -13.60
N PHE A 129 23.98 4.49 -13.96
CA PHE A 129 24.04 3.55 -15.09
C PHE A 129 23.97 4.35 -16.39
N GLY A 130 25.00 4.21 -17.23
CA GLY A 130 25.06 4.85 -18.54
C GLY A 130 24.24 4.11 -19.60
N PRO A 131 24.12 4.66 -20.82
CA PRO A 131 23.38 4.00 -21.91
C PRO A 131 23.89 2.61 -22.28
N ASP A 132 25.19 2.36 -22.09
CA ASP A 132 25.84 1.09 -22.42
C ASP A 132 25.70 0.05 -21.29
N ASP A 133 25.27 0.47 -20.10
CA ASP A 133 24.98 -0.43 -18.97
C ASP A 133 23.55 -1.02 -19.02
N ALA A 134 22.79 -0.79 -20.10
CA ALA A 134 21.39 -1.22 -20.21
C ALA A 134 21.16 -2.73 -19.98
N ALA A 135 22.15 -3.57 -20.30
CA ALA A 135 22.09 -5.01 -20.08
C ALA A 135 22.10 -5.41 -18.59
N ILE A 136 22.62 -4.53 -17.72
CA ILE A 136 22.69 -4.71 -16.26
C ILE A 136 21.76 -3.75 -15.52
N PHE A 137 20.95 -2.94 -16.22
CA PHE A 137 19.96 -2.05 -15.62
C PHE A 137 18.57 -2.73 -15.53
N HIS A 138 18.21 -3.22 -14.34
CA HIS A 138 16.99 -4.01 -14.11
C HIS A 138 16.07 -3.39 -13.07
N GLY A 139 14.84 -3.90 -12.94
CA GLY A 139 13.86 -3.45 -11.94
C GLY A 139 13.13 -2.15 -12.27
N ARG A 140 13.50 -1.43 -13.35
CA ARG A 140 12.85 -0.17 -13.76
C ARG A 140 12.14 -0.22 -15.11
N ARG A 141 11.87 -1.42 -15.64
CA ARG A 141 11.26 -1.60 -16.98
C ARG A 141 9.94 -0.85 -17.14
N GLN A 142 9.03 -0.97 -16.17
CA GLN A 142 7.72 -0.30 -16.22
C GLN A 142 7.87 1.23 -16.23
N ALA A 143 8.74 1.77 -15.37
CA ALA A 143 9.03 3.21 -15.33
C ALA A 143 9.62 3.69 -16.66
N THR A 144 10.54 2.93 -17.25
CA THR A 144 11.11 3.21 -18.59
C THR A 144 10.03 3.25 -19.66
N GLU A 145 9.14 2.24 -19.69
CA GLU A 145 8.05 2.18 -20.68
C GLU A 145 7.08 3.35 -20.54
N GLN A 146 6.71 3.72 -19.31
CA GLN A 146 5.86 4.87 -19.04
C GLN A 146 6.52 6.18 -19.45
N LEU A 147 7.81 6.36 -19.14
CA LEU A 147 8.59 7.53 -19.56
C LEU A 147 8.67 7.64 -21.09
N VAL A 148 8.86 6.51 -21.80
CA VAL A 148 8.78 6.47 -23.27
C VAL A 148 7.43 6.96 -23.78
N GLN A 149 6.31 6.61 -23.11
CA GLN A 149 4.98 7.12 -23.52
C GLN A 149 4.83 8.63 -23.27
N VAL A 150 5.42 9.16 -22.20
CA VAL A 150 5.46 10.62 -21.96
C VAL A 150 6.23 11.32 -23.08
N VAL A 151 7.42 10.81 -23.42
CA VAL A 151 8.24 11.32 -24.52
C VAL A 151 7.47 11.32 -25.84
N ARG A 152 6.81 10.21 -26.18
CA ARG A 152 5.99 10.11 -27.41
C ARG A 152 4.91 11.18 -27.48
N ARG A 153 4.14 11.36 -26.40
CA ARG A 153 3.08 12.38 -26.36
C ARG A 153 3.61 13.80 -26.51
N GLN A 154 4.78 14.10 -25.94
CA GLN A 154 5.41 15.42 -26.06
C GLN A 154 5.93 15.68 -27.48
N ILE A 155 6.49 14.66 -28.14
CA ILE A 155 6.88 14.73 -29.56
C ILE A 155 5.65 14.96 -30.45
N GLU A 156 4.57 14.21 -30.24
CA GLU A 156 3.30 14.36 -30.99
C GLU A 156 2.67 15.75 -30.79
N ALA A 157 2.84 16.35 -29.60
CA ALA A 157 2.38 17.71 -29.29
C ALA A 157 3.27 18.82 -29.87
N GLY A 158 4.36 18.49 -30.57
CA GLY A 158 5.26 19.46 -31.21
C GLY A 158 6.27 20.13 -30.25
N CYS A 159 6.44 19.60 -29.03
CA CYS A 159 7.45 20.08 -28.09
C CYS A 159 8.01 18.92 -27.28
N ALA A 160 9.12 18.34 -27.74
CA ALA A 160 9.75 17.15 -27.17
C ALA A 160 10.54 17.46 -25.89
N LEU A 161 9.90 18.07 -24.89
CA LEU A 161 10.46 18.43 -23.60
C LEU A 161 9.79 17.60 -22.51
N VAL A 162 10.56 16.91 -21.67
CA VAL A 162 10.06 16.08 -20.56
C VAL A 162 10.83 16.38 -19.28
N ALA A 163 10.15 16.49 -18.14
CA ALA A 163 10.78 16.58 -16.82
C ALA A 163 10.56 15.30 -15.99
N VAL A 164 11.65 14.68 -15.54
CA VAL A 164 11.68 13.54 -14.62
C VAL A 164 11.89 14.07 -13.20
N LEU A 165 10.87 13.91 -12.35
CA LEU A 165 10.86 14.44 -10.98
C LEU A 165 10.91 13.30 -9.97
N GLY A 166 11.68 13.42 -8.89
CA GLY A 166 11.72 12.37 -7.87
C GLY A 166 12.71 12.66 -6.74
N PRO A 167 12.59 11.98 -5.59
CA PRO A 167 13.46 12.18 -4.44
C PRO A 167 14.94 11.89 -4.78
N SER A 168 15.85 12.37 -3.93
CA SER A 168 17.28 12.07 -4.08
C SER A 168 17.51 10.54 -4.05
N GLY A 169 18.45 10.03 -4.84
CA GLY A 169 18.75 8.59 -4.84
C GLY A 169 17.70 7.66 -5.49
N SER A 170 16.57 8.17 -6.00
CA SER A 170 15.54 7.35 -6.67
C SER A 170 15.98 6.70 -8.01
N GLY A 171 17.12 7.11 -8.55
CA GLY A 171 17.69 6.60 -9.81
C GLY A 171 17.27 7.36 -11.08
N LYS A 172 16.99 8.67 -10.97
CA LYS A 172 16.57 9.52 -12.12
C LYS A 172 17.57 9.47 -13.30
N SER A 173 18.85 9.73 -13.04
CA SER A 173 19.91 9.74 -14.06
C SER A 173 20.05 8.36 -14.72
N SER A 174 20.09 7.28 -13.93
CA SER A 174 20.12 5.90 -14.43
C SER A 174 18.88 5.54 -15.26
N LEU A 175 17.68 5.98 -14.84
CA LEU A 175 16.44 5.75 -15.60
C LEU A 175 16.48 6.45 -16.96
N VAL A 176 17.01 7.68 -17.03
CA VAL A 176 17.08 8.41 -18.29
C VAL A 176 18.16 7.83 -19.20
N GLN A 177 19.36 7.55 -18.67
CA GLN A 177 20.49 7.06 -19.46
C GLN A 177 20.36 5.58 -19.85
N ALA A 178 20.35 4.67 -18.86
CA ALA A 178 20.29 3.23 -19.11
C ALA A 178 18.88 2.71 -19.43
N GLY A 179 17.83 3.45 -19.03
CA GLY A 179 16.45 3.14 -19.36
C GLY A 179 16.02 3.78 -20.68
N LEU A 180 15.72 5.07 -20.66
CA LEU A 180 15.11 5.80 -21.78
C LEU A 180 16.02 5.86 -23.00
N ILE A 181 17.22 6.44 -22.87
CA ILE A 181 18.15 6.66 -24.00
C ILE A 181 18.55 5.32 -24.63
N ALA A 182 18.93 4.33 -23.82
CA ALA A 182 19.24 3.00 -24.33
C ALA A 182 18.07 2.36 -25.08
N ARG A 183 16.84 2.50 -24.56
CA ARG A 183 15.62 1.98 -25.21
C ARG A 183 15.31 2.68 -26.53
N LEU A 184 15.58 3.98 -26.63
CA LEU A 184 15.42 4.78 -27.84
C LEU A 184 16.51 4.46 -28.89
N ARG A 185 17.75 4.13 -28.49
CA ARG A 185 18.84 3.72 -29.40
C ARG A 185 18.61 2.32 -29.98
N THR A 186 18.16 1.38 -29.15
CA THR A 186 18.09 -0.05 -29.51
C THR A 186 16.81 -0.44 -30.25
N ALA A 187 15.67 0.17 -29.90
CA ALA A 187 14.39 -0.13 -30.55
C ALA A 187 13.48 1.12 -30.60
N PRO A 188 13.90 2.18 -31.32
CA PRO A 188 13.16 3.44 -31.36
C PRO A 188 11.68 3.25 -31.73
N PRO A 189 10.74 3.92 -31.02
CA PRO A 189 9.36 4.00 -31.46
C PRO A 189 9.25 4.65 -32.85
N PRO A 190 8.24 4.30 -33.67
CA PRO A 190 8.02 4.94 -34.97
C PRO A 190 7.96 6.47 -34.85
N GLY A 191 8.77 7.18 -35.65
CA GLY A 191 8.83 8.64 -35.64
C GLY A 191 9.87 9.25 -34.69
N ILE A 192 10.65 8.43 -33.97
CA ILE A 192 11.75 8.89 -33.10
C ILE A 192 13.03 8.24 -33.60
N LEU A 193 14.04 9.01 -34.02
CA LEU A 193 15.32 8.48 -34.49
C LEU A 193 16.47 9.17 -33.75
N LEU A 194 17.11 8.46 -32.82
CA LEU A 194 18.23 9.01 -32.07
C LEU A 194 19.55 8.82 -32.84
N ALA A 195 20.15 9.91 -33.33
CA ALA A 195 21.49 9.91 -33.90
C ALA A 195 22.56 10.09 -32.81
N ASP A 196 22.30 10.96 -31.83
CA ASP A 196 23.28 11.28 -30.78
C ASP A 196 22.63 11.61 -29.42
N THR A 197 23.41 11.53 -28.34
CA THR A 197 23.01 11.84 -26.97
C THR A 197 24.03 12.74 -26.28
N LEU A 198 23.55 13.87 -25.79
CA LEU A 198 24.33 14.86 -25.07
C LEU A 198 23.85 14.93 -23.62
N THR A 199 24.77 15.14 -22.69
CA THR A 199 24.44 15.34 -21.27
C THR A 199 24.98 16.67 -20.78
N LEU A 200 24.13 17.46 -20.15
CA LEU A 200 24.49 18.68 -19.45
C LEU A 200 24.23 18.46 -17.95
N ASP A 201 25.28 18.45 -17.14
CA ASP A 201 25.13 18.46 -15.68
C ASP A 201 25.04 19.90 -15.18
N CYS A 202 23.86 20.30 -14.69
CA CYS A 202 23.67 21.66 -14.19
C CYS A 202 24.44 21.93 -12.88
N ALA A 203 24.96 20.91 -12.20
CA ALA A 203 25.81 21.10 -11.03
C ALA A 203 27.16 21.75 -11.37
N GLU A 204 27.61 21.64 -12.62
CA GLU A 204 28.91 22.14 -13.07
C GLU A 204 28.87 23.57 -13.65
N LEU A 205 27.70 24.24 -13.63
CA LEU A 205 27.49 25.54 -14.26
C LEU A 205 28.35 26.69 -13.68
N GLY A 206 28.88 26.53 -12.46
CA GLY A 206 29.42 27.61 -11.63
C GLY A 206 30.53 28.47 -12.24
N ALA A 207 31.36 27.94 -13.16
CA ALA A 207 32.49 28.68 -13.74
C ALA A 207 32.23 29.31 -15.12
N VAL A 208 31.22 28.81 -15.85
CA VAL A 208 31.05 29.07 -17.30
C VAL A 208 29.70 29.74 -17.61
N GLY A 209 28.69 29.59 -16.73
CA GLY A 209 27.35 30.13 -16.94
C GLY A 209 26.46 29.23 -17.81
N PRO A 210 25.12 29.33 -17.70
CA PRO A 210 24.18 28.33 -18.25
C PRO A 210 24.21 28.22 -19.79
N PHE A 211 24.38 29.35 -20.48
CA PHE A 211 24.37 29.38 -21.95
C PHE A 211 25.68 28.89 -22.56
N ASP A 212 26.81 29.26 -22.00
CA ASP A 212 28.12 28.83 -22.50
C ASP A 212 28.35 27.33 -22.21
N ALA A 213 27.84 26.83 -21.07
CA ALA A 213 27.83 25.40 -20.77
C ALA A 213 26.94 24.62 -21.76
N LEU A 214 25.73 25.09 -22.03
CA LEU A 214 24.86 24.48 -23.04
C LEU A 214 25.48 24.58 -24.45
N GLY A 215 26.11 25.70 -24.77
CA GLY A 215 26.85 25.89 -26.01
C GLY A 215 28.01 24.89 -26.15
N SER A 216 28.77 24.68 -25.07
CA SER A 216 29.84 23.69 -25.03
C SER A 216 29.32 22.28 -25.31
N VAL A 217 28.24 21.86 -24.63
CA VAL A 217 27.64 20.53 -24.82
C VAL A 217 27.07 20.35 -26.23
N LEU A 218 26.50 21.41 -26.82
CA LEU A 218 25.96 21.35 -28.18
C LEU A 218 27.04 21.32 -29.27
N LEU A 219 28.28 21.74 -29.00
CA LEU A 219 29.39 21.61 -29.95
C LEU A 219 29.79 20.15 -30.17
N ASP A 220 29.63 19.31 -29.15
CA ASP A 220 29.90 17.88 -29.20
C ASP A 220 28.85 17.11 -30.02
N ALA A 221 27.77 17.78 -30.44
CA ALA A 221 26.73 17.17 -31.27
C ALA A 221 27.26 16.88 -32.68
N GLU A 222 27.39 15.60 -33.01
CA GLU A 222 27.83 15.14 -34.33
C GLU A 222 26.71 14.40 -35.08
N VAL A 223 26.58 14.67 -36.38
CA VAL A 223 25.73 13.88 -37.27
C VAL A 223 26.53 13.47 -38.49
N ASP A 224 26.54 12.17 -38.77
CA ASP A 224 27.31 11.55 -39.85
C ASP A 224 28.82 11.92 -39.83
N GLY A 225 29.38 12.14 -38.63
CA GLY A 225 30.80 12.51 -38.42
C GLY A 225 31.14 13.97 -38.69
N ALA A 226 30.14 14.85 -38.84
CA ALA A 226 30.32 16.29 -38.93
C ALA A 226 29.65 17.03 -37.76
N GLY A 227 30.39 17.96 -37.13
CA GLY A 227 29.89 18.77 -36.03
C GLY A 227 28.73 19.69 -36.44
N LEU A 228 27.64 19.65 -35.67
CA LEU A 228 26.39 20.38 -35.96
C LEU A 228 26.58 21.91 -35.93
N PHE A 229 27.53 22.38 -35.12
CA PHE A 229 27.88 23.79 -34.91
C PHE A 229 29.39 24.06 -35.11
N ALA A 230 30.03 23.36 -36.06
CA ALA A 230 31.49 23.41 -36.27
C ALA A 230 32.10 24.82 -36.53
N THR A 231 31.28 25.83 -36.80
CA THR A 231 31.72 27.23 -37.03
C THR A 231 31.67 28.10 -35.77
N ASP A 232 31.08 27.60 -34.68
CA ASP A 232 30.89 28.32 -33.43
C ASP A 232 31.93 27.89 -32.37
N SER A 233 32.34 28.81 -31.51
CA SER A 233 32.93 28.50 -30.20
C SER A 233 31.85 28.41 -29.12
N ALA A 234 32.15 27.79 -27.96
CA ALA A 234 31.17 27.61 -26.88
C ALA A 234 30.53 28.95 -26.44
N ALA A 235 31.32 30.01 -26.33
CA ALA A 235 30.84 31.35 -26.01
C ALA A 235 29.98 31.97 -27.13
N SER A 236 30.34 31.76 -28.41
CA SER A 236 29.54 32.29 -29.53
C SER A 236 28.22 31.54 -29.70
N LEU A 237 28.19 30.22 -29.48
CA LEU A 237 26.96 29.44 -29.50
C LEU A 237 26.11 29.76 -28.27
N GLY A 238 26.72 29.93 -27.09
CA GLY A 238 26.05 30.42 -25.89
C GLY A 238 25.36 31.77 -26.10
N ALA A 239 26.05 32.73 -26.72
CA ALA A 239 25.45 34.02 -27.07
C ALA A 239 24.28 33.87 -28.07
N ARG A 240 24.41 33.01 -29.10
CA ARG A 240 23.31 32.71 -30.03
C ARG A 240 22.14 32.02 -29.34
N LEU A 241 22.38 31.12 -28.38
CA LEU A 241 21.32 30.48 -27.59
C LEU A 241 20.58 31.46 -26.68
N ARG A 242 21.21 32.59 -26.33
CA ARG A 242 20.58 33.66 -25.54
C ARG A 242 19.84 34.67 -26.42
N ASP A 243 20.47 35.07 -27.53
CA ASP A 243 20.09 36.26 -28.30
C ASP A 243 19.48 35.93 -29.69
N ASP A 244 19.70 34.74 -30.25
CA ASP A 244 19.22 34.27 -31.57
C ASP A 244 18.80 32.78 -31.58
N MET A 245 17.90 32.40 -30.68
CA MET A 245 17.37 31.02 -30.62
C MET A 245 16.65 30.58 -31.90
N ALA A 246 16.05 31.53 -32.63
CA ALA A 246 15.35 31.24 -33.88
C ALA A 246 16.33 30.79 -34.98
N GLY A 247 17.48 31.47 -35.10
CA GLY A 247 18.55 31.05 -36.02
C GLY A 247 19.14 29.69 -35.65
N VAL A 248 19.34 29.43 -34.35
CA VAL A 248 19.78 28.10 -33.87
C VAL A 248 18.77 27.01 -34.23
N ALA A 249 17.47 27.23 -33.97
CA ALA A 249 16.42 26.26 -34.30
C ALA A 249 16.31 26.00 -35.81
N ALA A 250 16.46 27.03 -36.65
CA ALA A 250 16.47 26.89 -38.10
C ALA A 250 17.68 26.07 -38.60
N GLN A 251 18.87 26.28 -38.02
CA GLN A 251 20.06 25.49 -38.31
C GLN A 251 19.86 24.01 -37.94
N LEU A 252 19.27 23.73 -36.77
CA LEU A 252 18.92 22.37 -36.35
C LEU A 252 17.95 21.72 -37.35
N GLN A 253 16.91 22.44 -37.80
CA GLN A 253 15.94 21.94 -38.76
C GLN A 253 16.53 21.64 -40.14
N ALA A 254 17.55 22.39 -40.55
CA ALA A 254 18.22 22.19 -41.83
C ALA A 254 19.21 21.01 -41.80
N ARG A 255 19.86 20.75 -40.66
CA ARG A 255 20.95 19.77 -40.55
C ARG A 255 20.55 18.42 -39.96
N LEU A 256 19.58 18.37 -39.05
CA LEU A 256 19.14 17.13 -38.41
C LEU A 256 17.90 16.58 -39.11
N PRO A 257 17.73 15.26 -39.30
CA PRO A 257 16.43 14.64 -39.57
C PRO A 257 15.49 14.74 -38.34
N ALA A 258 14.21 14.41 -38.48
CA ALA A 258 13.25 14.49 -37.37
C ALA A 258 13.68 13.59 -36.18
N GLY A 259 13.76 14.17 -34.97
CA GLY A 259 14.09 13.45 -33.72
C GLY A 259 15.57 13.14 -33.44
N GLY A 260 16.52 13.73 -34.16
CA GLY A 260 17.94 13.32 -34.24
C GLY A 260 18.81 13.36 -32.97
N VAL A 261 18.56 14.21 -31.97
CA VAL A 261 19.49 14.35 -30.82
C VAL A 261 18.74 14.40 -29.49
N CYS A 262 19.18 13.63 -28.49
CA CYS A 262 18.68 13.74 -27.11
C CYS A 262 19.64 14.60 -26.27
N LEU A 263 19.11 15.64 -25.64
CA LEU A 263 19.81 16.42 -24.62
C LEU A 263 19.23 16.05 -23.25
N PHE A 264 20.04 15.36 -22.45
CA PHE A 264 19.74 15.09 -21.05
C PHE A 264 20.33 16.21 -20.17
N VAL A 265 19.46 16.94 -19.48
CA VAL A 265 19.83 17.98 -18.51
C VAL A 265 19.65 17.40 -17.12
N ASP A 266 20.75 17.02 -16.47
CA ASP A 266 20.75 16.48 -15.12
C ASP A 266 20.92 17.58 -14.06
N HIS A 267 20.54 17.26 -12.81
CA HIS A 267 20.60 18.16 -11.65
C HIS A 267 19.99 19.55 -11.92
N LEU A 268 18.86 19.61 -12.63
CA LEU A 268 18.20 20.88 -13.01
C LEU A 268 18.02 21.80 -11.80
N GLU A 269 17.82 21.25 -10.60
CA GLU A 269 17.69 22.04 -9.38
C GLU A 269 18.82 23.06 -9.15
N ALA A 270 20.02 22.82 -9.69
CA ALA A 270 21.16 23.72 -9.58
C ALA A 270 20.87 25.09 -10.21
N ILE A 271 20.06 25.19 -11.27
CA ILE A 271 19.74 26.49 -11.88
C ILE A 271 18.90 27.39 -10.97
N PHE A 272 18.15 26.82 -10.02
CA PHE A 272 17.40 27.63 -9.05
C PHE A 272 18.32 28.26 -7.99
N ARG A 273 19.54 27.74 -7.85
CA ARG A 273 20.50 28.14 -6.82
C ARG A 273 21.64 29.01 -7.37
N HIS A 274 22.10 28.73 -8.59
CA HIS A 274 23.32 29.30 -9.18
C HIS A 274 23.08 30.32 -10.29
N VAL A 275 21.85 30.42 -10.81
CA VAL A 275 21.53 31.22 -12.00
C VAL A 275 20.51 32.29 -11.64
N GLY A 276 20.82 33.56 -11.96
CA GLY A 276 19.93 34.68 -11.74
C GLY A 276 18.59 34.51 -12.44
N GLU A 277 17.51 35.05 -11.87
CA GLU A 277 16.13 34.79 -12.31
C GLU A 277 15.88 35.04 -13.81
N TRP A 278 16.42 36.14 -14.35
CA TRP A 278 16.31 36.45 -15.78
C TRP A 278 17.03 35.42 -16.65
N GLN A 279 18.29 35.09 -16.30
CA GLN A 279 19.09 34.11 -17.03
C GLN A 279 18.46 32.72 -16.95
N ARG A 280 17.89 32.34 -15.79
CA ARG A 280 17.21 31.07 -15.59
C ARG A 280 15.97 30.96 -16.48
N THR A 281 15.15 32.01 -16.51
CA THR A 281 13.96 32.06 -17.38
C THR A 281 14.34 31.97 -18.85
N ALA A 282 15.35 32.72 -19.28
CA ALA A 282 15.86 32.68 -20.64
C ALA A 282 16.47 31.31 -21.00
N PHE A 283 17.19 30.69 -20.07
CA PHE A 283 17.81 29.37 -20.25
C PHE A 283 16.76 28.27 -20.43
N VAL A 284 15.73 28.25 -19.58
CA VAL A 284 14.63 27.29 -19.74
C VAL A 284 13.85 27.54 -21.04
N ALA A 285 13.66 28.81 -21.42
CA ALA A 285 13.03 29.14 -22.70
C ALA A 285 13.87 28.65 -23.89
N ALA A 286 15.20 28.71 -23.81
CA ALA A 286 16.09 28.14 -24.81
C ALA A 286 15.95 26.61 -24.90
N LEU A 287 15.92 25.90 -23.76
CA LEU A 287 15.66 24.45 -23.73
C LEU A 287 14.30 24.09 -24.35
N GLU A 288 13.26 24.86 -24.08
CA GLU A 288 11.95 24.67 -24.71
C GLU A 288 11.99 24.94 -26.21
N ALA A 289 12.69 25.98 -26.66
CA ALA A 289 12.85 26.28 -28.08
C ALA A 289 13.63 25.19 -28.83
N LEU A 290 14.67 24.61 -28.23
CA LEU A 290 15.37 23.43 -28.75
C LEU A 290 14.39 22.25 -28.92
N ALA A 291 13.55 21.99 -27.91
CA ALA A 291 12.53 20.93 -27.96
C ALA A 291 11.41 21.18 -29.00
N ARG A 292 11.06 22.45 -29.25
CA ARG A 292 10.07 22.85 -30.27
C ARG A 292 10.62 22.85 -31.70
N SER A 293 11.93 22.75 -31.88
CA SER A 293 12.54 22.64 -33.21
C SER A 293 12.07 21.40 -33.99
N GLY A 294 11.54 20.39 -33.28
CA GLY A 294 11.18 19.08 -33.81
C GLY A 294 12.38 18.16 -34.07
N ARG A 295 13.59 18.61 -33.73
CA ARG A 295 14.85 17.89 -33.99
C ARG A 295 15.56 17.41 -32.72
N MET A 296 15.24 17.99 -31.57
CA MET A 296 15.84 17.63 -30.29
C MET A 296 14.81 17.12 -29.29
N LEU A 297 15.13 16.02 -28.62
CA LEU A 297 14.45 15.57 -27.41
C LEU A 297 15.20 16.15 -26.20
N VAL A 298 14.51 16.89 -25.35
CA VAL A 298 15.11 17.45 -24.12
C VAL A 298 14.49 16.78 -22.91
N VAL A 299 15.32 16.16 -22.08
CA VAL A 299 14.89 15.49 -20.85
C VAL A 299 15.55 16.19 -19.67
N LEU A 300 14.75 16.71 -18.74
CA LEU A 300 15.22 17.37 -17.54
C LEU A 300 15.08 16.41 -16.35
N ALA A 301 16.09 16.27 -15.51
CA ALA A 301 15.95 15.59 -14.21
C ALA A 301 16.03 16.61 -13.07
N CYS A 302 15.06 16.57 -12.16
CA CYS A 302 15.01 17.49 -11.01
C CYS A 302 14.54 16.78 -9.75
N ARG A 303 15.02 17.22 -8.59
CA ARG A 303 14.49 16.79 -7.29
C ARG A 303 13.08 17.33 -7.02
N ASN A 304 12.26 16.53 -6.35
CA ASN A 304 10.90 16.93 -5.93
C ASN A 304 10.90 17.99 -4.81
N ASP A 305 11.98 18.13 -4.03
CA ASP A 305 12.11 19.19 -3.02
C ASP A 305 12.10 20.60 -3.64
N PHE A 306 12.45 20.72 -4.93
CA PHE A 306 12.48 21.97 -5.72
C PHE A 306 11.16 22.22 -6.46
N TYR A 307 10.10 21.49 -6.09
CA TYR A 307 8.78 21.66 -6.69
C TYR A 307 8.22 23.08 -6.54
N PRO A 308 8.36 23.78 -5.39
CA PRO A 308 7.94 25.18 -5.28
C PRO A 308 8.60 26.08 -6.34
N GLU A 309 9.91 25.95 -6.54
CA GLU A 309 10.70 26.71 -7.51
C GLU A 309 10.35 26.34 -8.97
N LEU A 310 10.03 25.07 -9.22
CA LEU A 310 9.50 24.64 -10.52
C LEU A 310 8.17 25.33 -10.85
N MET A 311 7.30 25.55 -9.85
CA MET A 311 5.99 26.18 -10.04
C MET A 311 6.06 27.71 -10.16
N THR A 312 7.11 28.35 -9.67
CA THR A 312 7.32 29.80 -9.90
C THR A 312 7.88 30.12 -11.28
N SER A 313 8.47 29.13 -11.98
CA SER A 313 8.95 29.28 -13.36
C SER A 313 7.84 29.05 -14.37
N ALA A 314 7.43 30.10 -15.09
CA ALA A 314 6.31 30.02 -16.05
C ALA A 314 6.50 28.94 -17.16
N PRO A 315 7.68 28.80 -17.80
CA PRO A 315 7.88 27.74 -18.81
C PRO A 315 7.81 26.31 -18.24
N LEU A 316 8.34 26.08 -17.03
CA LEU A 316 8.31 24.76 -16.38
C LEU A 316 6.90 24.42 -15.84
N CYS A 317 6.17 25.42 -15.36
CA CYS A 317 4.76 25.27 -15.01
C CYS A 317 3.93 24.88 -16.24
N ALA A 318 4.15 25.54 -17.39
CA ALA A 318 3.49 25.20 -18.65
C ALA A 318 3.82 23.78 -19.14
N LEU A 319 5.09 23.35 -19.01
CA LEU A 319 5.51 21.96 -19.27
C LEU A 319 4.70 20.95 -18.44
N LYS A 320 4.52 21.22 -17.14
CA LYS A 320 3.70 20.35 -16.28
C LYS A 320 2.24 20.33 -16.74
N ALA A 321 1.65 21.49 -17.03
CA ALA A 321 0.24 21.62 -17.43
C ALA A 321 -0.10 20.84 -18.71
N ARG A 322 0.85 20.70 -19.65
CA ARG A 322 0.68 19.89 -20.86
C ARG A 322 1.04 18.41 -20.70
N GLY A 323 1.27 17.94 -19.47
CA GLY A 323 1.60 16.54 -19.18
C GLY A 323 3.03 16.11 -19.55
N GLY A 324 3.96 17.06 -19.70
CA GLY A 324 5.38 16.79 -19.99
C GLY A 324 6.21 16.48 -18.75
N HIS A 325 5.65 15.85 -17.73
CA HIS A 325 6.36 15.45 -16.51
C HIS A 325 6.16 13.96 -16.22
N PHE A 326 7.12 13.38 -15.52
CA PHE A 326 7.11 12.00 -15.06
C PHE A 326 7.64 11.94 -13.62
N ASP A 327 6.78 11.56 -12.67
CA ASP A 327 7.15 11.45 -11.27
C ASP A 327 7.69 10.04 -10.99
N LEU A 328 8.99 9.94 -10.73
CA LEU A 328 9.69 8.70 -10.38
C LEU A 328 9.61 8.44 -8.87
N ALA A 329 8.88 7.38 -8.52
CA ALA A 329 8.84 6.87 -7.15
C ALA A 329 10.10 6.03 -6.81
N PRO A 330 10.46 5.94 -5.51
CA PRO A 330 11.40 4.93 -5.03
C PRO A 330 10.98 3.52 -5.45
N PRO A 331 11.92 2.59 -5.68
CA PRO A 331 11.61 1.25 -6.16
C PRO A 331 10.86 0.44 -5.11
N GLY A 332 9.83 -0.30 -5.54
CA GLY A 332 9.10 -1.24 -4.68
C GLY A 332 9.87 -2.55 -4.43
N PRO A 333 9.39 -3.44 -3.54
CA PRO A 333 10.10 -4.68 -3.18
C PRO A 333 10.41 -5.61 -4.37
N ALA A 334 9.49 -5.71 -5.33
CA ALA A 334 9.70 -6.52 -6.53
C ALA A 334 10.76 -5.91 -7.48
N GLU A 335 10.80 -4.59 -7.57
CA GLU A 335 11.81 -3.86 -8.36
C GLU A 335 13.20 -3.98 -7.71
N ILE A 336 13.29 -3.86 -6.38
CA ILE A 336 14.50 -4.10 -5.59
C ILE A 336 15.04 -5.52 -5.82
N ALA A 337 14.17 -6.53 -5.79
CA ALA A 337 14.59 -7.91 -6.04
C ALA A 337 15.18 -8.09 -7.45
N GLN A 338 14.62 -7.39 -8.46
CA GLN A 338 15.17 -7.40 -9.82
C GLN A 338 16.51 -6.66 -9.90
N ILE A 339 16.65 -5.51 -9.24
CA ILE A 339 17.89 -4.72 -9.15
C ILE A 339 19.02 -5.56 -8.53
N ILE A 340 18.73 -6.40 -7.54
CA ILE A 340 19.74 -7.25 -6.90
C ILE A 340 20.08 -8.47 -7.78
N ARG A 341 19.05 -9.22 -8.22
CA ARG A 341 19.23 -10.58 -8.74
C ARG A 341 19.61 -10.62 -10.21
N LEU A 342 19.04 -9.74 -11.04
CA LEU A 342 19.20 -9.83 -12.48
C LEU A 342 20.59 -9.34 -12.98
N PRO A 343 21.17 -8.25 -12.45
CA PRO A 343 22.54 -7.88 -12.80
C PRO A 343 23.56 -8.94 -12.35
N ALA A 344 23.36 -9.52 -11.16
CA ALA A 344 24.16 -10.64 -10.67
C ALA A 344 24.10 -11.84 -11.63
N LEU A 345 22.90 -12.21 -12.07
CA LEU A 345 22.70 -13.29 -13.03
C LEU A 345 23.39 -12.98 -14.38
N ALA A 346 23.30 -11.75 -14.87
CA ALA A 346 23.92 -11.32 -16.13
C ALA A 346 25.46 -11.42 -16.11
N ALA A 347 26.07 -11.17 -14.95
CA ALA A 347 27.51 -11.34 -14.71
C ALA A 347 27.91 -12.76 -14.25
N GLY A 348 26.95 -13.67 -14.07
CA GLY A 348 27.21 -15.05 -13.62
C GLY A 348 27.55 -15.19 -12.14
N LEU A 349 27.17 -14.22 -11.31
CA LEU A 349 27.35 -14.23 -9.85
C LEU A 349 26.30 -15.09 -9.15
N ARG A 350 26.62 -15.55 -7.93
CA ARG A 350 25.71 -16.29 -7.06
C ARG A 350 25.68 -15.68 -5.67
N PHE A 351 24.60 -15.93 -4.94
CA PHE A 351 24.44 -15.49 -3.55
C PHE A 351 24.57 -16.69 -2.63
N GLU A 352 25.31 -16.52 -1.53
CA GLU A 352 25.49 -17.57 -0.54
C GLU A 352 24.17 -17.89 0.18
N THR A 353 24.00 -19.16 0.53
CA THR A 353 22.94 -19.63 1.43
C THR A 353 23.56 -19.98 2.77
N ASP A 354 23.12 -19.33 3.84
CA ASP A 354 23.60 -19.57 5.20
C ASP A 354 23.22 -20.99 5.63
N ALA A 355 24.22 -21.82 5.93
CA ALA A 355 24.02 -23.24 6.22
C ALA A 355 23.24 -23.53 7.50
N ALA A 356 23.18 -22.57 8.44
CA ALA A 356 22.51 -22.73 9.73
C ALA A 356 21.03 -22.33 9.66
N SER A 357 20.72 -21.24 8.96
CA SER A 357 19.37 -20.67 8.87
C SER A 357 18.63 -21.02 7.58
N GLY A 358 19.34 -21.47 6.54
CA GLY A 358 18.79 -21.65 5.20
C GLY A 358 18.48 -20.33 4.48
N ALA A 359 18.79 -19.18 5.08
CA ALA A 359 18.55 -17.87 4.50
C ALA A 359 19.52 -17.61 3.34
N ARG A 360 19.02 -17.01 2.26
CA ARG A 360 19.84 -16.61 1.12
C ARG A 360 20.22 -15.15 1.21
N LEU A 361 21.46 -14.80 0.85
CA LEU A 361 21.95 -13.42 0.98
C LEU A 361 21.12 -12.44 0.14
N ASP A 362 20.62 -12.84 -1.03
CA ASP A 362 19.77 -11.98 -1.84
C ASP A 362 18.40 -11.69 -1.19
N ASP A 363 17.81 -12.63 -0.45
CA ASP A 363 16.57 -12.38 0.30
C ASP A 363 16.81 -11.39 1.45
N VAL A 364 17.95 -11.49 2.12
CA VAL A 364 18.35 -10.54 3.19
C VAL A 364 18.59 -9.14 2.62
N LEU A 365 19.31 -9.02 1.51
CA LEU A 365 19.51 -7.74 0.81
C LEU A 365 18.18 -7.12 0.36
N CYS A 366 17.23 -7.92 -0.14
CA CYS A 366 15.89 -7.43 -0.51
C CYS A 366 15.12 -6.92 0.71
N SER A 367 15.16 -7.65 1.82
CA SER A 367 14.49 -7.28 3.07
C SER A 367 15.08 -5.99 3.65
N ASP A 368 16.40 -5.90 3.72
CA ASP A 368 17.10 -4.75 4.30
C ASP A 368 16.92 -3.47 3.46
N ALA A 369 16.71 -3.59 2.14
CA ALA A 369 16.45 -2.48 1.24
C ALA A 369 14.98 -2.01 1.23
N ALA A 370 14.01 -2.81 1.69
CA ALA A 370 12.58 -2.51 1.58
C ALA A 370 12.07 -1.42 2.55
N GLY A 371 12.91 -0.95 3.48
CA GLY A 371 12.51 -0.07 4.60
C GLY A 371 12.62 1.44 4.38
N SER A 372 13.30 1.92 3.32
CA SER A 372 13.58 3.37 3.16
C SER A 372 13.78 3.79 1.69
N GLY A 373 13.11 4.87 1.28
CA GLY A 373 13.07 5.35 -0.12
C GLY A 373 14.39 5.86 -0.69
N ASP A 374 15.40 6.12 0.15
CA ASP A 374 16.69 6.69 -0.23
C ASP A 374 17.84 5.64 -0.28
N MET A 375 17.51 4.34 -0.14
CA MET A 375 18.50 3.27 0.04
C MET A 375 19.17 2.81 -1.25
N LEU A 376 18.66 3.18 -2.43
CA LEU A 376 19.13 2.63 -3.71
C LEU A 376 20.64 2.88 -3.96
N PRO A 377 21.21 4.08 -3.72
CA PRO A 377 22.66 4.30 -3.83
C PRO A 377 23.47 3.46 -2.82
N LEU A 378 22.95 3.28 -1.60
CA LEU A 378 23.60 2.46 -0.56
C LEU A 378 23.57 0.97 -0.92
N LEU A 379 22.46 0.51 -1.47
CA LEU A 379 22.29 -0.85 -1.97
C LEU A 379 23.26 -1.13 -3.13
N GLU A 380 23.31 -0.26 -4.13
CA GLU A 380 24.26 -0.39 -5.26
C GLU A 380 25.71 -0.40 -4.78
N TYR A 381 26.05 0.46 -3.82
CA TYR A 381 27.39 0.47 -3.22
C TYR A 381 27.70 -0.84 -2.47
N CYS A 382 26.78 -1.33 -1.65
CA CYS A 382 26.93 -2.60 -0.94
C CYS A 382 27.12 -3.78 -1.91
N LEU A 383 26.30 -3.85 -2.96
CA LEU A 383 26.39 -4.87 -4.01
C LEU A 383 27.70 -4.78 -4.80
N HIS A 384 28.18 -3.56 -5.08
CA HIS A 384 29.46 -3.34 -5.72
C HIS A 384 30.64 -3.84 -4.85
N GLU A 385 30.62 -3.57 -3.54
CA GLU A 385 31.65 -4.06 -2.62
C GLU A 385 31.59 -5.59 -2.45
N LEU A 386 30.38 -6.16 -2.36
CA LEU A 386 30.19 -7.62 -2.39
C LEU A 386 30.79 -8.22 -3.66
N TYR A 387 30.57 -7.61 -4.82
CA TYR A 387 31.16 -8.05 -6.08
C TYR A 387 32.69 -7.97 -6.06
N ARG A 388 33.28 -6.89 -5.55
CA ARG A 388 34.74 -6.72 -5.51
C ARG A 388 35.43 -7.75 -4.62
N ARG A 389 34.76 -8.18 -3.54
CA ARG A 389 35.29 -9.14 -2.55
C ARG A 389 34.69 -10.55 -2.69
N ARG A 390 34.02 -10.82 -3.81
CA ARG A 390 33.50 -12.14 -4.15
C ARG A 390 34.62 -13.19 -4.15
N ASP A 391 34.25 -14.45 -3.98
CA ASP A 391 35.20 -15.56 -4.09
C ASP A 391 35.61 -15.85 -5.55
N GLN A 392 36.49 -16.85 -5.72
CA GLN A 392 36.99 -17.26 -7.03
C GLN A 392 35.90 -17.85 -7.94
N ASP A 393 34.80 -18.35 -7.38
CA ASP A 393 33.67 -18.94 -8.08
C ASP A 393 32.56 -17.92 -8.40
N GLY A 394 32.73 -16.66 -7.99
CA GLY A 394 31.77 -15.58 -8.20
C GLY A 394 30.63 -15.55 -7.18
N MET A 395 30.82 -16.14 -6.00
CA MET A 395 29.86 -16.11 -4.89
C MET A 395 29.98 -14.80 -4.08
N LEU A 396 28.84 -14.19 -3.81
CA LEU A 396 28.67 -13.08 -2.88
C LEU A 396 28.29 -13.67 -1.52
N THR A 397 29.09 -13.39 -0.48
CA THR A 397 29.03 -14.13 0.80
C THR A 397 28.47 -13.30 1.94
N PHE A 398 27.82 -13.99 2.89
CA PHE A 398 27.36 -13.44 4.16
C PHE A 398 28.53 -12.94 5.02
N ALA A 399 29.71 -13.55 4.91
CA ALA A 399 30.91 -13.09 5.61
C ALA A 399 31.24 -11.64 5.22
N VAL A 400 31.34 -11.37 3.92
CA VAL A 400 31.58 -10.01 3.41
C VAL A 400 30.41 -9.08 3.77
N TYR A 401 29.17 -9.53 3.63
CA TYR A 401 28.00 -8.70 3.97
C TYR A 401 27.99 -8.26 5.45
N ARG A 402 28.32 -9.19 6.37
CA ARG A 402 28.42 -8.91 7.81
C ARG A 402 29.61 -8.03 8.15
N GLU A 403 30.76 -8.23 7.49
CA GLU A 403 31.94 -7.35 7.62
C GLU A 403 31.67 -5.92 7.16
N LEU A 404 30.89 -5.74 6.09
CA LEU A 404 30.46 -4.44 5.63
C LEU A 404 29.45 -3.78 6.61
N GLY A 405 28.88 -4.51 7.56
CA GLY A 405 27.88 -4.00 8.49
C GLY A 405 26.49 -3.83 7.86
N GLY A 406 26.17 -4.64 6.84
CA GLY A 406 24.94 -4.55 6.06
C GLY A 406 24.95 -3.42 5.02
N ILE A 407 23.78 -3.11 4.44
CA ILE A 407 23.66 -2.07 3.39
C ILE A 407 24.13 -0.70 3.88
N GLU A 408 23.69 -0.25 5.07
CA GLU A 408 24.07 1.06 5.60
C GLU A 408 25.53 1.11 6.08
N GLY A 409 26.11 -0.02 6.51
CA GLY A 409 27.48 -0.05 7.06
C GLY A 409 28.56 0.16 5.99
N ALA A 410 28.29 -0.25 4.75
CA ALA A 410 29.27 -0.23 3.67
C ALA A 410 29.82 1.19 3.38
N ILE A 411 28.99 2.23 3.48
CA ILE A 411 29.41 3.63 3.28
C ILE A 411 30.38 4.12 4.36
N GLY A 412 30.22 3.65 5.60
CA GLY A 412 31.14 3.96 6.70
C GLY A 412 32.54 3.40 6.46
N ALA A 413 32.63 2.18 5.94
CA ALA A 413 33.90 1.57 5.57
C ALA A 413 34.61 2.32 4.42
N ARG A 414 33.85 2.86 3.45
CA ARG A 414 34.40 3.71 2.37
C ARG A 414 35.00 5.00 2.92
N ALA A 415 34.30 5.64 3.85
CA ALA A 415 34.77 6.87 4.48
C ALA A 415 36.07 6.63 5.27
N GLU A 416 36.18 5.51 5.99
CA GLU A 416 37.43 5.10 6.63
C GLU A 416 38.55 4.85 5.63
N GLN A 417 38.26 4.22 4.48
CA GLN A 417 39.26 4.00 3.43
C GLN A 417 39.77 5.31 2.83
N VAL A 418 38.86 6.24 2.50
CA VAL A 418 39.22 7.54 1.93
C VAL A 418 40.06 8.33 2.92
N VAL A 419 39.62 8.46 4.17
CA VAL A 419 40.37 9.21 5.19
C VAL A 419 41.67 8.50 5.59
N GLY A 420 41.69 7.16 5.59
CA GLY A 420 42.89 6.37 5.88
C GLY A 420 43.95 6.41 4.76
N ALA A 421 43.55 6.71 3.52
CA ALA A 421 44.46 6.89 2.39
C ALA A 421 45.06 8.31 2.32
N LEU A 422 44.53 9.26 3.09
CA LEU A 422 45.04 10.62 3.19
C LEU A 422 46.19 10.71 4.21
N GLY A 423 46.97 11.80 4.13
CA GLY A 423 48.05 12.06 5.08
C GLY A 423 47.55 12.37 6.50
N PRO A 424 48.45 12.33 7.51
CA PRO A 424 48.07 12.56 8.91
C PRO A 424 47.55 13.97 9.17
N ALA A 425 47.95 14.97 8.36
CA ALA A 425 47.47 16.34 8.47
C ALA A 425 46.02 16.49 7.98
N GLU A 426 45.67 15.85 6.87
CA GLU A 426 44.31 15.80 6.32
C GLU A 426 43.36 15.02 7.24
N ALA A 427 43.79 13.87 7.75
CA ALA A 427 42.98 13.09 8.69
C ALA A 427 42.71 13.85 10.01
N ALA A 428 43.69 14.63 10.50
CA ALA A 428 43.53 15.46 11.70
C ALA A 428 42.57 16.66 11.50
N ALA A 429 42.26 17.02 10.26
CA ALA A 429 41.29 18.08 9.95
C ALA A 429 39.83 17.63 10.12
N LEU A 430 39.56 16.30 10.17
CA LEU A 430 38.22 15.73 10.17
C LEU A 430 37.30 16.24 11.31
N PRO A 431 37.73 16.30 12.59
CA PRO A 431 36.89 16.83 13.69
C PRO A 431 36.33 18.22 13.41
N ARG A 432 37.16 19.08 12.81
CA ARG A 432 36.85 20.48 12.52
C ARG A 432 35.89 20.62 11.34
N VAL A 433 35.98 19.72 10.36
CA VAL A 433 35.04 19.63 9.24
C VAL A 433 33.69 19.09 9.73
N LEU A 434 33.67 18.06 10.58
CA LEU A 434 32.46 17.51 11.19
C LEU A 434 31.74 18.53 12.09
N ALA A 435 32.47 19.30 12.88
CA ALA A 435 31.90 20.37 13.71
C ALA A 435 31.16 21.44 12.91
N GLN A 436 31.54 21.64 11.65
CA GLN A 436 30.85 22.55 10.77
C GLN A 436 29.61 21.91 10.14
N LEU A 437 29.66 20.63 9.79
CA LEU A 437 28.59 19.92 9.06
C LEU A 437 27.47 19.36 9.95
N VAL A 438 27.77 18.95 11.19
CA VAL A 438 26.83 18.22 12.04
C VAL A 438 25.94 19.19 12.82
N SER A 439 24.63 18.92 12.81
CA SER A 439 23.61 19.66 13.55
C SER A 439 22.75 18.71 14.39
N ILE A 440 22.49 19.08 15.64
CA ILE A 440 21.65 18.31 16.58
C ILE A 440 20.64 19.26 17.20
N ALA A 441 19.35 19.07 16.90
CA ALA A 441 18.27 19.90 17.43
C ALA A 441 17.91 19.53 18.88
N ASP A 442 17.49 20.51 19.69
CA ASP A 442 17.19 20.37 21.13
C ASP A 442 16.15 19.26 21.45
N ASN A 443 15.25 18.94 20.51
CA ASN A 443 14.13 18.01 20.71
C ASN A 443 14.20 16.75 19.82
N GLN A 444 15.30 16.53 19.11
CA GLN A 444 15.46 15.37 18.23
C GLN A 444 16.67 14.53 18.64
N LEU A 445 16.48 13.21 18.72
CA LEU A 445 17.58 12.24 18.81
C LEU A 445 18.34 12.11 17.48
N ALA A 446 17.78 12.62 16.39
CA ALA A 446 18.34 12.50 15.05
C ALA A 446 19.50 13.48 14.85
N VAL A 447 20.65 12.94 14.48
CA VAL A 447 21.81 13.70 14.00
C VAL A 447 21.55 14.05 12.54
N THR A 448 21.61 15.33 12.21
CA THR A 448 21.36 15.85 10.85
C THR A 448 22.61 16.53 10.30
N ALA A 449 22.69 16.66 8.97
CA ALA A 449 23.75 17.40 8.31
C ALA A 449 23.26 18.77 7.81
N ARG A 450 24.12 19.79 7.82
CA ARG A 450 23.89 21.08 7.16
C ARG A 450 24.95 21.34 6.09
N ALA A 451 24.59 22.14 5.09
CA ALA A 451 25.55 22.67 4.12
C ALA A 451 26.38 23.81 4.75
N VAL A 452 27.66 23.87 4.41
CA VAL A 452 28.63 24.82 4.98
C VAL A 452 29.40 25.50 3.85
N PRO A 453 29.61 26.83 3.86
CA PRO A 453 30.38 27.51 2.83
C PRO A 453 31.81 26.98 2.70
N TRP A 454 32.28 26.71 1.49
CA TRP A 454 33.65 26.31 1.18
C TRP A 454 34.69 27.30 1.71
N SER A 455 34.32 28.59 1.77
CA SER A 455 35.16 29.65 2.34
C SER A 455 35.45 29.50 3.83
N THR A 456 34.73 28.63 4.56
CA THR A 456 35.04 28.34 5.97
C THR A 456 36.20 27.37 6.13
N LEU A 457 36.54 26.61 5.08
CA LEU A 457 37.65 25.66 5.07
C LEU A 457 38.98 26.41 4.97
N ARG A 458 39.93 26.03 5.81
CA ARG A 458 41.30 26.55 5.73
C ARG A 458 42.04 25.98 4.52
N PRO A 459 42.81 26.79 3.78
CA PRO A 459 43.67 26.30 2.71
C PRO A 459 44.62 25.19 3.19
N GLY A 460 44.80 24.14 2.39
CA GLY A 460 45.62 22.98 2.71
C GLY A 460 44.79 21.77 3.13
N ALA A 461 45.02 21.25 4.34
CA ALA A 461 44.52 19.95 4.79
C ALA A 461 42.99 19.82 4.85
N GLU A 462 42.26 20.88 5.25
CA GLU A 462 40.78 20.86 5.31
C GLU A 462 40.15 20.79 3.91
N GLN A 463 40.67 21.59 2.96
CA GLN A 463 40.20 21.58 1.57
C GLN A 463 40.54 20.27 0.86
N ALA A 464 41.75 19.72 1.07
CA ALA A 464 42.15 18.44 0.51
C ALA A 464 41.28 17.28 1.03
N LEU A 465 40.96 17.27 2.33
CA LEU A 465 40.05 16.28 2.93
C LEU A 465 38.64 16.37 2.33
N VAL A 466 38.06 17.57 2.29
CA VAL A 466 36.71 17.76 1.74
C VAL A 466 36.68 17.41 0.26
N GLN A 467 37.67 17.83 -0.52
CA GLN A 467 37.77 17.48 -1.94
C GLN A 467 37.84 15.96 -2.13
N ALA A 468 38.67 15.25 -1.36
CA ALA A 468 38.75 13.79 -1.46
C ALA A 468 37.44 13.08 -1.09
N LEU A 469 36.67 13.61 -0.14
CA LEU A 469 35.34 13.09 0.22
C LEU A 469 34.28 13.41 -0.83
N VAL A 470 34.39 14.54 -1.53
CA VAL A 470 33.53 14.92 -2.67
C VAL A 470 33.86 14.05 -3.88
N ASP A 471 35.13 13.86 -4.21
CA ASP A 471 35.60 12.99 -5.29
C ASP A 471 35.16 11.54 -5.05
N ALA A 472 35.12 11.12 -3.78
CA ALA A 472 34.60 9.82 -3.36
C ALA A 472 33.06 9.76 -3.26
N ARG A 473 32.35 10.84 -3.57
CA ARG A 473 30.88 11.00 -3.50
C ARG A 473 30.26 10.78 -2.12
N LEU A 474 31.08 10.91 -1.07
CA LEU A 474 30.63 10.86 0.32
C LEU A 474 30.09 12.23 0.74
N PHE A 475 30.69 13.29 0.21
CA PHE A 475 30.25 14.67 0.34
C PHE A 475 29.72 15.19 -1.00
N VAL A 476 28.92 16.25 -0.94
CA VAL A 476 28.41 16.98 -2.10
C VAL A 476 28.82 18.44 -1.97
N THR A 477 29.12 19.07 -3.09
CA THR A 477 29.27 20.53 -3.18
C THR A 477 27.96 21.13 -3.69
N ASP A 478 27.65 22.35 -3.25
CA ASP A 478 26.42 23.07 -3.58
C ASP A 478 26.72 24.59 -3.56
N LEU A 479 25.91 25.45 -4.18
CA LEU A 479 25.95 26.89 -3.88
C LEU A 479 24.67 27.27 -3.12
N ALA A 480 24.87 27.92 -1.98
CA ALA A 480 23.81 28.59 -1.24
C ALA A 480 24.09 30.10 -1.26
N ALA A 481 23.15 30.88 -1.80
CA ALA A 481 23.23 32.34 -1.89
C ALA A 481 24.57 32.83 -2.51
N ASP A 482 24.88 32.35 -3.72
CA ASP A 482 26.09 32.69 -4.49
C ASP A 482 27.43 32.33 -3.81
N THR A 483 27.39 31.52 -2.74
CA THR A 483 28.58 31.07 -2.03
C THR A 483 28.75 29.56 -2.21
N ALA A 484 29.90 29.11 -2.69
CA ALA A 484 30.22 27.68 -2.78
C ALA A 484 30.15 27.08 -1.38
N THR A 485 29.52 25.92 -1.23
CA THR A 485 29.28 25.17 0.00
C THR A 485 29.57 23.69 -0.20
N TYR A 486 29.77 22.97 0.90
CA TYR A 486 29.91 21.51 0.93
C TYR A 486 29.00 20.92 2.01
N GLY A 487 28.58 19.67 1.82
CA GLY A 487 27.63 18.95 2.65
C GLY A 487 27.84 17.44 2.59
N ILE A 488 27.09 16.69 3.40
CA ILE A 488 27.14 15.22 3.40
C ILE A 488 26.16 14.68 2.35
N ALA A 489 26.61 13.75 1.51
CA ALA A 489 25.77 13.16 0.46
C ALA A 489 24.57 12.39 1.03
N HIS A 490 24.78 11.67 2.16
CA HIS A 490 23.73 10.93 2.85
C HIS A 490 23.95 10.89 4.37
N GLU A 491 22.91 11.18 5.15
CA GLU A 491 22.98 11.17 6.63
C GLU A 491 23.31 9.80 7.25
N ALA A 492 23.21 8.69 6.50
CA ALA A 492 23.66 7.38 6.95
C ALA A 492 25.16 7.38 7.29
N LEU A 493 25.93 8.24 6.61
CA LEU A 493 27.35 8.45 6.89
C LEU A 493 27.59 8.86 8.35
N LEU A 494 26.75 9.73 8.92
CA LEU A 494 26.88 10.18 10.30
C LEU A 494 26.53 9.09 11.34
N ARG A 495 25.78 8.07 10.93
CA ARG A 495 25.32 6.97 11.80
C ARG A 495 26.15 5.69 11.68
N ARG A 496 26.96 5.57 10.64
CA ARG A 496 27.69 4.31 10.33
C ARG A 496 29.18 4.50 10.09
N TRP A 497 29.68 5.74 10.06
CA TRP A 497 31.12 6.03 10.02
C TRP A 497 31.69 6.03 11.45
N PRO A 498 32.52 5.04 11.84
CA PRO A 498 32.94 4.87 13.24
C PRO A 498 33.62 6.11 13.84
N ARG A 499 34.58 6.73 13.13
CA ARG A 499 35.26 7.95 13.60
C ARG A 499 34.29 9.13 13.79
N ALA A 500 33.35 9.31 12.87
CA ALA A 500 32.36 10.37 12.99
C ALA A 500 31.40 10.10 14.16
N LEU A 501 30.95 8.86 14.33
CA LEU A 501 30.01 8.48 15.38
C LEU A 501 30.63 8.63 16.77
N GLU A 502 31.86 8.15 16.96
CA GLU A 502 32.61 8.32 18.21
C GLU A 502 32.84 9.79 18.54
N TRP A 503 33.17 10.61 17.52
CA TRP A 503 33.37 12.04 17.71
C TRP A 503 32.07 12.78 18.04
N ILE A 504 30.96 12.47 17.36
CA ILE A 504 29.64 13.07 17.62
C ILE A 504 29.14 12.69 19.01
N GLU A 505 29.30 11.44 19.44
CA GLU A 505 28.89 10.98 20.76
C GLU A 505 29.66 11.73 21.86
N ARG A 506 30.98 11.85 21.72
CA ARG A 506 31.85 12.58 22.66
C ARG A 506 31.49 14.06 22.77
N HIS A 507 30.99 14.67 21.69
CA HIS A 507 30.74 16.12 21.60
C HIS A 507 29.27 16.49 21.45
N ARG A 508 28.34 15.56 21.72
CA ARG A 508 26.90 15.77 21.48
C ARG A 508 26.38 17.03 22.17
N GLN A 509 26.74 17.26 23.43
CA GLN A 509 26.31 18.45 24.18
C GLN A 509 26.84 19.74 23.53
N ALA A 510 28.12 19.78 23.14
CA ALA A 510 28.70 20.96 22.49
C ALA A 510 28.05 21.26 21.13
N LEU A 511 27.72 20.23 20.33
CA LEU A 511 27.02 20.36 19.05
C LEU A 511 25.58 20.86 19.20
N GLN A 512 24.85 20.40 20.23
CA GLN A 512 23.53 20.92 20.58
C GLN A 512 23.60 22.41 20.96
N GLU A 513 24.58 22.78 21.80
CA GLU A 513 24.81 24.15 22.22
C GLU A 513 25.19 25.07 21.04
N LEU A 514 26.01 24.58 20.10
CA LEU A 514 26.35 25.29 18.86
C LEU A 514 25.13 25.54 17.99
N THR A 515 24.31 24.50 17.78
CA THR A 515 23.08 24.58 16.96
C THR A 515 22.10 25.57 17.57
N ARG A 516 21.90 25.50 18.89
CA ARG A 516 21.02 26.39 19.65
C ARG A 516 21.50 27.84 19.62
N THR A 517 22.80 28.06 19.88
CA THR A 517 23.42 29.39 19.87
C THR A 517 23.33 30.02 18.49
N GLY A 518 23.55 29.26 17.42
CA GLY A 518 23.38 29.72 16.03
C GLY A 518 21.96 30.18 15.72
N ALA A 519 20.95 29.38 16.08
CA ALA A 519 19.54 29.74 15.87
C ALA A 519 19.09 30.98 16.67
N GLN A 520 19.69 31.21 17.85
CA GLN A 520 19.43 32.40 18.67
C GLN A 520 20.15 33.64 18.12
N ALA A 521 21.40 33.50 17.69
CA ALA A 521 22.19 34.57 17.07
C ALA A 521 21.56 35.06 15.75
N ALA A 522 21.07 34.16 14.91
CA ALA A 522 20.38 34.50 13.66
C ALA A 522 19.10 35.30 13.93
N ARG A 523 18.28 34.90 14.92
CA ARG A 523 17.08 35.64 15.34
C ARG A 523 17.43 37.03 15.91
N TRP A 524 18.46 37.11 16.75
CA TRP A 524 18.95 38.38 17.29
C TRP A 524 19.41 39.32 16.18
N HIS A 525 20.13 38.81 15.19
CA HIS A 525 20.56 39.61 14.03
C HIS A 525 19.39 40.10 13.19
N GLY A 526 18.49 39.21 12.81
CA GLY A 526 17.33 39.52 11.97
C GLY A 526 16.36 40.52 12.61
N ALA A 527 16.29 40.56 13.93
CA ALA A 527 15.48 41.52 14.68
C ALA A 527 16.19 42.88 14.93
N GLY A 528 17.38 43.12 14.35
CA GLY A 528 18.12 44.37 14.52
C GLY A 528 18.97 44.44 15.80
N ARG A 529 19.45 43.29 16.30
CA ARG A 529 20.29 43.14 17.49
C ARG A 529 19.66 43.67 18.81
N PRO A 530 18.38 43.41 19.11
CA PRO A 530 17.72 43.95 20.29
C PRO A 530 18.22 43.26 21.57
N ALA A 531 18.25 43.99 22.69
CA ALA A 531 18.92 43.53 23.89
C ALA A 531 18.17 42.42 24.65
N ASP A 532 16.87 42.27 24.42
CA ASP A 532 15.95 41.28 25.01
C ASP A 532 16.11 39.86 24.44
N LEU A 533 16.67 39.73 23.23
CA LEU A 533 16.98 38.44 22.62
C LEU A 533 18.38 37.89 23.02
N LEU A 534 19.16 38.63 23.81
CA LEU A 534 20.45 38.17 24.35
C LEU A 534 20.27 37.12 25.45
N LEU A 535 21.23 36.19 25.57
CA LEU A 535 21.13 35.11 26.56
C LEU A 535 21.06 35.65 28.00
N PRO A 536 20.14 35.13 28.83
CA PRO A 536 20.07 35.50 30.23
C PRO A 536 21.29 34.97 31.00
N ALA A 537 21.70 35.69 32.06
CA ALA A 537 22.77 35.24 32.95
C ALA A 537 22.38 33.90 33.62
N GLY A 538 23.27 32.90 33.55
CA GLY A 538 23.00 31.56 34.08
C GLY A 538 23.65 30.46 33.25
N LEU A 539 23.04 29.26 33.27
CA LEU A 539 23.59 28.07 32.62
C LEU A 539 23.81 28.26 31.11
N GLN A 540 22.82 28.80 30.39
CA GLN A 540 22.90 29.01 28.93
C GLN A 540 24.04 29.97 28.53
N ALA A 541 24.21 31.08 29.26
CA ALA A 541 25.31 32.01 29.00
C ALA A 541 26.69 31.40 29.32
N ARG A 542 26.79 30.52 30.34
CA ARG A 542 28.04 29.80 30.66
C ARG A 542 28.35 28.72 29.62
N GLN A 543 27.36 27.97 29.17
CA GLN A 543 27.49 26.97 28.10
C GLN A 543 27.93 27.63 26.79
N ALA A 544 27.31 28.75 26.41
CA ALA A 544 27.71 29.52 25.23
C ALA A 544 29.12 30.15 25.39
N ALA A 545 29.52 30.56 26.60
CA ALA A 545 30.86 31.05 26.87
C ALA A 545 31.93 29.96 26.72
N ALA A 546 31.65 28.73 27.14
CA ALA A 546 32.57 27.61 27.00
C ALA A 546 32.93 27.32 25.53
N LEU A 547 32.02 27.62 24.59
CA LEU A 547 32.29 27.51 23.15
C LEU A 547 33.31 28.54 22.64
N LEU A 548 33.47 29.69 23.31
CA LEU A 548 34.51 30.69 22.98
C LEU A 548 35.91 30.25 23.43
N GLU A 549 36.00 29.41 24.45
CA GLU A 549 37.25 28.92 25.02
C GLU A 549 37.72 27.61 24.37
N SER A 550 36.88 26.98 23.56
CA SER A 550 37.19 25.71 22.89
C SER A 550 38.15 25.88 21.71
N THR A 551 39.13 24.99 21.59
CA THR A 551 40.07 24.94 20.45
C THR A 551 39.52 24.15 19.26
N GLU A 552 38.57 23.24 19.50
CA GLU A 552 37.97 22.35 18.49
C GLU A 552 36.77 22.97 17.77
N PHE A 553 35.99 23.83 18.43
CA PHE A 553 34.83 24.51 17.84
C PHE A 553 35.16 25.97 17.57
N THR A 554 34.92 26.42 16.34
CA THR A 554 35.10 27.82 15.97
C THR A 554 33.74 28.46 15.76
N LEU A 555 33.34 29.37 16.65
CA LEU A 555 32.12 30.16 16.47
C LEU A 555 32.29 31.14 15.29
N PRO A 556 31.33 31.18 14.34
CA PRO A 556 31.33 32.21 13.32
C PRO A 556 31.12 33.60 13.93
N ALA A 557 31.41 34.65 13.14
CA ALA A 557 31.49 36.02 13.64
C ALA A 557 30.18 36.49 14.30
N LEU A 558 29.03 36.10 13.75
CA LEU A 558 27.73 36.51 14.25
C LEU A 558 27.41 35.89 15.62
N GLU A 559 27.64 34.60 15.77
CA GLU A 559 27.44 33.86 17.02
C GLU A 559 28.40 34.35 18.08
N ARG A 560 29.66 34.64 17.71
CA ARG A 560 30.64 35.24 18.61
C ARG A 560 30.20 36.60 19.13
N ASP A 561 29.74 37.49 18.24
CA ASP A 561 29.19 38.79 18.61
C ASP A 561 28.01 38.64 19.58
N PHE A 562 27.10 37.70 19.28
CA PHE A 562 25.93 37.41 20.11
C PHE A 562 26.32 36.92 21.52
N VAL A 563 27.26 35.97 21.62
CA VAL A 563 27.73 35.44 22.92
C VAL A 563 28.44 36.54 23.71
N LEU A 564 29.32 37.33 23.08
CA LEU A 564 30.02 38.43 23.74
C LEU A 564 29.05 39.53 24.22
N ALA A 565 28.05 39.89 23.41
CA ALA A 565 27.00 40.84 23.80
C ALA A 565 26.16 40.31 24.98
N SER A 566 25.83 39.02 24.97
CA SER A 566 25.09 38.35 26.04
C SER A 566 25.86 38.32 27.35
N LEU A 567 27.17 38.01 27.30
CA LEU A 567 28.05 38.06 28.48
C LEU A 567 28.23 39.47 29.02
N GLY A 568 28.29 40.48 28.14
CA GLY A 568 28.29 41.89 28.52
C GLY A 568 27.03 42.31 29.28
N ARG A 569 25.85 41.87 28.82
CA ARG A 569 24.56 42.09 29.50
C ARG A 569 24.50 41.37 30.84
N ALA A 570 24.95 40.12 30.92
CA ALA A 570 25.00 39.36 32.17
C ALA A 570 25.84 40.06 33.24
N ARG A 571 27.04 40.54 32.88
CA ARG A 571 27.92 41.31 33.78
C ARG A 571 27.32 42.66 34.22
N ARG A 572 26.58 43.35 33.34
CA ARG A 572 25.84 44.58 33.69
C ARG A 572 24.67 44.29 34.64
N GLY A 573 23.97 43.17 34.44
CA GLY A 573 22.89 42.71 35.31
C GLY A 573 23.36 42.32 36.72
N GLU A 574 24.54 41.70 36.86
CA GLU A 574 25.14 41.41 38.18
C GLU A 574 25.53 42.70 38.93
N ARG A 575 26.09 43.70 38.23
CA ARG A 575 26.37 45.03 38.81
C ARG A 575 25.10 45.76 39.23
N LEU A 576 24.02 45.64 38.46
CA LEU A 576 22.69 46.17 38.84
C LEU A 576 22.09 45.41 40.03
N ARG A 577 22.28 44.08 40.13
CA ARG A 577 21.82 43.27 41.27
C ARG A 577 22.55 43.62 42.57
N LEU A 578 23.83 44.01 42.50
CA LEU A 578 24.57 44.55 43.66
C LEU A 578 24.05 45.91 44.12
N LEU A 579 23.65 46.78 43.18
CA LEU A 579 22.95 48.04 43.48
C LEU A 579 21.53 47.82 44.03
N VAL A 580 20.82 46.82 43.51
CA VAL A 580 19.50 46.35 44.01
C VAL A 580 19.62 45.62 45.35
N GLY A 581 20.81 45.11 45.71
CA GLY A 581 21.15 44.57 47.03
C GLY A 581 20.97 45.60 48.16
N GLY A 582 21.26 46.88 47.88
CA GLY A 582 20.92 47.99 48.78
C GLY A 582 19.41 48.25 48.87
N ALA A 583 18.66 47.97 47.79
CA ALA A 583 17.20 48.04 47.77
C ALA A 583 16.53 46.78 48.40
N LEU A 584 17.27 45.69 48.61
CA LEU A 584 16.75 44.43 49.18
C LEU A 584 16.45 44.52 50.69
N VAL A 585 17.10 45.43 51.42
CA VAL A 585 16.73 45.77 52.80
C VAL A 585 15.37 46.49 52.85
N LEU A 586 15.04 47.27 51.81
CA LEU A 586 13.73 47.91 51.64
C LEU A 586 12.65 46.88 51.20
N LEU A 587 13.05 45.83 50.48
CA LEU A 587 12.19 44.75 49.99
C LEU A 587 11.81 43.73 51.09
N ALA A 588 12.52 43.71 52.22
CA ALA A 588 12.08 43.01 53.43
C ALA A 588 10.74 43.56 53.96
N LEU A 589 10.43 44.85 53.72
CA LEU A 589 9.10 45.43 53.98
C LEU A 589 8.07 44.99 52.91
N LEU A 590 8.52 44.62 51.71
CA LEU A 590 7.69 44.06 50.64
C LEU A 590 7.37 42.56 50.85
N ALA A 591 8.00 41.91 51.83
CA ALA A 591 7.72 40.52 52.21
C ALA A 591 6.31 40.31 52.76
N ILE A 592 5.62 41.39 53.12
CA ILE A 592 4.18 41.39 53.43
C ILE A 592 3.36 41.22 52.12
N GLY A 593 3.86 41.68 50.97
CA GLY A 593 3.29 41.46 49.65
C GLY A 593 3.55 40.06 49.06
N LEU A 594 4.54 39.34 49.58
CA LEU A 594 4.88 37.96 49.16
C LEU A 594 3.82 36.92 49.56
N GLY A 595 2.80 37.28 50.35
CA GLY A 595 1.59 36.46 50.57
C GLY A 595 0.74 36.28 49.30
N ILE A 596 0.80 37.23 48.35
CA ILE A 596 0.05 37.19 47.09
C ILE A 596 0.81 36.38 46.01
N ALA A 597 2.14 36.32 46.10
CA ALA A 597 3.00 35.60 45.14
C ALA A 597 2.92 34.07 45.24
N ALA A 598 2.51 33.53 46.40
CA ALA A 598 2.29 32.10 46.59
C ALA A 598 1.15 31.55 45.69
N GLN A 599 0.22 32.41 45.26
CA GLN A 599 -0.89 32.05 44.38
C GLN A 599 -0.50 32.08 42.89
N VAL A 600 0.44 32.97 42.50
CA VAL A 600 0.92 33.10 41.12
C VAL A 600 1.92 31.99 40.75
N ALA A 601 2.66 31.44 41.71
CA ALA A 601 3.51 30.27 41.50
C ALA A 601 2.71 28.98 41.26
N ARG A 602 1.51 28.86 41.84
CA ARG A 602 0.55 27.79 41.49
C ARG A 602 -0.01 27.98 40.08
N GLN A 603 -0.42 29.19 39.71
CA GLN A 603 -0.97 29.47 38.38
C GLN A 603 0.02 29.24 37.22
N ARG A 604 1.33 29.48 37.42
CA ARG A 604 2.35 29.27 36.36
C ARG A 604 2.69 27.80 36.09
N ALA A 605 2.57 26.94 37.11
CA ALA A 605 2.72 25.49 36.93
C ALA A 605 1.45 24.85 36.31
N GLU A 606 0.27 25.37 36.64
CA GLU A 606 -1.01 24.96 36.04
C GLU A 606 -1.12 25.39 34.57
N LEU A 607 -0.53 26.52 34.16
CA LEU A 607 -0.52 26.97 32.76
C LEU A 607 0.30 26.04 31.84
N HIS A 608 1.51 25.64 32.25
CA HIS A 608 2.31 24.68 31.47
C HIS A 608 1.72 23.26 31.47
N ARG A 609 1.03 22.86 32.56
CA ARG A 609 0.29 21.59 32.61
C ARG A 609 -0.96 21.62 31.74
N GLY A 610 -1.70 22.73 31.74
CA GLY A 610 -2.88 22.96 30.90
C GLY A 610 -2.57 23.00 29.40
N GLU A 611 -1.43 23.57 28.99
CA GLU A 611 -0.96 23.53 27.60
C GLU A 611 -0.61 22.11 27.15
N ALA A 612 0.06 21.32 28.01
CA ALA A 612 0.37 19.92 27.74
C ALA A 612 -0.88 19.02 27.75
N GLU A 613 -1.82 19.23 28.67
CA GLU A 613 -3.10 18.53 28.75
C GLU A 613 -4.01 18.88 27.56
N THR A 614 -4.04 20.14 27.11
CA THR A 614 -4.79 20.57 25.92
C THR A 614 -4.21 19.97 24.65
N LEU A 615 -2.88 19.99 24.50
CA LEU A 615 -2.20 19.34 23.38
C LEU A 615 -2.45 17.82 23.37
N MET A 616 -2.43 17.17 24.54
CA MET A 616 -2.72 15.74 24.66
C MET A 616 -4.18 15.42 24.34
N THR A 617 -5.11 16.26 24.77
CA THR A 617 -6.54 16.14 24.46
C THR A 617 -6.79 16.27 22.96
N TYR A 618 -6.09 17.21 22.29
CA TYR A 618 -6.12 17.33 20.84
C TYR A 618 -5.50 16.10 20.15
N MET A 619 -4.32 15.65 20.61
CA MET A 619 -3.60 14.52 20.01
C MET A 619 -4.34 13.19 20.14
N LEU A 620 -4.99 12.91 21.28
CA LEU A 620 -5.71 11.66 21.55
C LEU A 620 -7.21 11.73 21.19
N GLY A 621 -7.71 12.89 20.77
CA GLY A 621 -9.08 13.12 20.32
C GLY A 621 -9.13 13.56 18.85
N GLU A 622 -9.16 14.87 18.60
CA GLU A 622 -9.37 15.43 17.27
C GLU A 622 -8.35 14.96 16.21
N PHE A 623 -7.09 14.80 16.59
CA PHE A 623 -6.06 14.37 15.64
C PHE A 623 -6.24 12.90 15.23
N VAL A 624 -6.62 12.04 16.16
CA VAL A 624 -6.91 10.62 15.90
C VAL A 624 -8.14 10.48 15.01
N ASP A 625 -9.19 11.23 15.31
CA ASP A 625 -10.44 11.21 14.54
C ASP A 625 -10.23 11.63 13.08
N ARG A 626 -9.26 12.53 12.81
CA ARG A 626 -8.88 12.90 11.44
C ARG A 626 -8.00 11.87 10.74
N LEU A 627 -7.24 11.07 11.48
CA LEU A 627 -6.37 10.03 10.91
C LEU A 627 -7.07 8.71 10.67
N ARG A 628 -8.15 8.41 11.41
CA ARG A 628 -8.92 7.15 11.30
C ARG A 628 -9.47 6.89 9.88
N PRO A 629 -10.02 7.88 9.15
CA PRO A 629 -10.50 7.67 7.77
C PRO A 629 -9.38 7.48 6.74
N LEU A 630 -8.14 7.87 7.06
CA LEU A 630 -7.00 7.82 6.13
C LEU A 630 -6.27 6.47 6.15
N GLY A 631 -6.66 5.53 7.02
CA GLY A 631 -6.07 4.19 7.09
C GLY A 631 -4.61 4.14 7.56
N ARG A 632 -4.05 5.25 8.06
CA ARG A 632 -2.63 5.39 8.46
C ARG A 632 -2.41 5.03 9.94
N LEU A 633 -2.77 3.80 10.30
CA LEU A 633 -2.76 3.33 11.70
C LEU A 633 -1.35 3.24 12.31
N ASP A 634 -0.30 3.16 11.48
CA ASP A 634 1.10 3.13 11.94
C ASP A 634 1.54 4.43 12.62
N LEU A 635 0.98 5.57 12.19
CA LEU A 635 1.26 6.86 12.80
C LEU A 635 0.65 6.97 14.19
N LEU A 636 -0.51 6.34 14.41
CA LEU A 636 -1.23 6.34 15.69
C LEU A 636 -0.51 5.55 16.79
N ASP A 637 0.24 4.49 16.43
CA ASP A 637 1.01 3.68 17.37
C ASP A 637 2.09 4.50 18.09
N SER A 638 2.85 5.27 17.30
CA SER A 638 3.96 6.09 17.81
C SER A 638 3.48 7.23 18.72
N VAL A 639 2.37 7.88 18.34
CA VAL A 639 1.76 8.98 19.11
C VAL A 639 1.19 8.46 20.42
N SER A 640 0.45 7.35 20.40
CA SER A 640 -0.17 6.76 21.59
C SER A 640 0.85 6.20 22.57
N THR A 641 1.92 5.58 22.05
CA THR A 641 3.00 5.04 22.88
C THR A 641 3.77 6.16 23.57
N ARG A 642 4.14 7.23 22.85
CA ARG A 642 4.80 8.41 23.45
C ARG A 642 3.91 9.13 24.46
N ALA A 643 2.62 9.28 24.15
CA ALA A 643 1.62 9.83 25.08
C ALA A 643 1.55 8.99 26.36
N LEU A 644 1.52 7.66 26.24
CA LEU A 644 1.48 6.76 27.40
C LEU A 644 2.77 6.81 28.23
N THR A 645 3.94 6.92 27.61
CA THR A 645 5.23 7.10 28.31
C THR A 645 5.24 8.40 29.12
N TYR A 646 4.85 9.52 28.51
CA TYR A 646 4.76 10.81 29.20
C TYR A 646 3.81 10.76 30.40
N LEU A 647 2.64 10.14 30.24
CA LEU A 647 1.64 9.96 31.31
C LEU A 647 2.03 8.91 32.36
N SER A 648 3.09 8.13 32.13
CA SER A 648 3.59 7.10 33.06
C SER A 648 4.82 7.56 33.84
N ASP A 649 5.62 8.49 33.30
CA ASP A 649 6.85 9.02 33.92
C ASP A 649 6.60 10.11 34.98
N THR A 650 5.37 10.63 35.10
CA THR A 650 5.01 11.62 36.14
C THR A 650 4.87 10.96 37.52
N GLY A 651 6.00 10.66 38.16
CA GLY A 651 6.09 9.94 39.43
C GLY A 651 5.71 10.72 40.71
N HIS A 652 4.93 11.81 40.66
CA HIS A 652 4.68 12.67 41.84
C HIS A 652 3.18 12.99 42.04
N GLY A 653 2.58 12.42 43.10
CA GLY A 653 1.24 12.77 43.59
C GLY A 653 0.07 12.07 42.90
N HIS A 654 -1.13 12.14 43.50
CA HIS A 654 -2.37 11.64 42.90
C HIS A 654 -2.53 12.22 41.48
N ALA A 655 -2.55 11.34 40.47
CA ALA A 655 -2.78 11.73 39.08
C ALA A 655 -4.08 12.52 38.96
N SER A 656 -4.08 13.60 38.17
CA SER A 656 -5.29 14.40 37.97
C SER A 656 -6.37 13.56 37.27
N PRO A 657 -7.67 13.85 37.47
CA PRO A 657 -8.74 13.16 36.73
C PRO A 657 -8.56 13.24 35.21
N VAL A 658 -8.03 14.35 34.70
CA VAL A 658 -7.75 14.55 33.28
C VAL A 658 -6.62 13.62 32.82
N GLU A 659 -5.51 13.55 33.55
CA GLU A 659 -4.38 12.67 33.25
C GLU A 659 -4.78 11.19 33.20
N LEU A 660 -5.61 10.76 34.16
CA LEU A 660 -6.16 9.40 34.20
C LEU A 660 -7.04 9.11 32.98
N THR A 661 -7.90 10.06 32.59
CA THR A 661 -8.75 9.92 31.39
C THR A 661 -7.90 9.86 30.12
N GLN A 662 -6.87 10.71 29.98
CA GLN A 662 -5.97 10.66 28.82
C GLN A 662 -5.18 9.36 28.77
N ARG A 663 -4.74 8.85 29.91
CA ARG A 663 -4.05 7.55 30.00
C ARG A 663 -4.95 6.40 29.55
N ALA A 664 -6.22 6.41 29.97
CA ALA A 664 -7.20 5.44 29.53
C ALA A 664 -7.45 5.50 28.01
N LYS A 665 -7.62 6.71 27.45
CA LYS A 665 -7.79 6.92 26.00
C LYS A 665 -6.59 6.44 25.18
N ALA A 666 -5.37 6.76 25.62
CA ALA A 666 -4.15 6.29 24.96
C ALA A 666 -4.09 4.74 24.92
N LEU A 667 -4.46 4.08 26.02
CA LEU A 667 -4.52 2.62 26.09
C LEU A 667 -5.62 2.02 25.18
N GLN A 668 -6.77 2.68 25.06
CA GLN A 668 -7.83 2.26 24.11
C GLN A 668 -7.35 2.39 22.66
N LEU A 669 -6.66 3.48 22.31
CA LEU A 669 -6.10 3.67 20.98
C LEU A 669 -4.98 2.67 20.66
N ILE A 670 -4.11 2.36 21.63
CA ILE A 670 -3.14 1.26 21.50
C ILE A 670 -3.87 -0.05 21.17
N ALA A 671 -5.00 -0.33 21.82
CA ALA A 671 -5.76 -1.53 21.54
C ALA A 671 -6.35 -1.56 20.11
N GLU A 672 -6.89 -0.44 19.63
CA GLU A 672 -7.37 -0.31 18.24
C GLU A 672 -6.24 -0.58 17.23
N VAL A 673 -5.04 -0.02 17.47
CA VAL A 673 -3.86 -0.26 16.63
C VAL A 673 -3.43 -1.72 16.65
N LYS A 674 -3.41 -2.35 17.83
CA LYS A 674 -3.06 -3.77 17.98
C LYS A 674 -4.06 -4.69 17.27
N LEU A 675 -5.35 -4.37 17.35
CA LEU A 675 -6.40 -5.06 16.60
C LEU A 675 -6.18 -4.99 15.09
N ALA A 676 -5.87 -3.81 14.56
CA ALA A 676 -5.59 -3.65 13.13
C ALA A 676 -4.35 -4.41 12.64
N ARG A 677 -3.40 -4.71 13.54
CA ARG A 677 -2.21 -5.54 13.27
C ARG A 677 -2.43 -7.03 13.56
N ALA A 678 -3.68 -7.46 13.75
CA ALA A 678 -4.04 -8.83 14.09
C ALA A 678 -3.38 -9.36 15.38
N ASP A 679 -3.19 -8.49 16.38
CA ASP A 679 -2.69 -8.84 17.73
C ASP A 679 -3.78 -8.60 18.81
N PRO A 680 -4.83 -9.44 18.85
CA PRO A 680 -5.92 -9.30 19.81
C PRO A 680 -5.48 -9.53 21.26
N ALA A 681 -4.38 -10.26 21.49
CA ALA A 681 -3.84 -10.51 22.82
C ALA A 681 -3.28 -9.23 23.45
N ALA A 682 -2.44 -8.48 22.71
CA ALA A 682 -1.93 -7.21 23.18
C ALA A 682 -3.05 -6.16 23.34
N ALA A 683 -4.01 -6.14 22.43
CA ALA A 683 -5.19 -5.27 22.53
C ALA A 683 -5.97 -5.51 23.83
N ARG A 684 -6.20 -6.78 24.17
CA ARG A 684 -6.88 -7.21 25.41
C ARG A 684 -6.14 -6.72 26.66
N VAL A 685 -4.81 -6.79 26.67
CA VAL A 685 -3.99 -6.29 27.80
C VAL A 685 -4.13 -4.77 27.96
N ALA A 686 -4.04 -4.02 26.86
CA ALA A 686 -4.18 -2.56 26.89
C ALA A 686 -5.57 -2.12 27.38
N LEU A 687 -6.63 -2.75 26.88
CA LEU A 687 -8.00 -2.45 27.31
C LEU A 687 -8.27 -2.78 28.77
N ARG A 688 -7.72 -3.88 29.30
CA ARG A 688 -7.84 -4.21 30.74
C ARG A 688 -7.15 -3.18 31.63
N ARG A 689 -6.00 -2.64 31.19
CA ARG A 689 -5.32 -1.55 31.91
C ARG A 689 -6.14 -0.25 31.87
N ALA A 690 -6.69 0.10 30.71
CA ALA A 690 -7.58 1.26 30.58
C ALA A 690 -8.81 1.11 31.48
N ARG A 691 -9.40 -0.09 31.51
CA ARG A 691 -10.56 -0.42 32.31
C ARG A 691 -10.34 -0.21 33.80
N ALA A 692 -9.18 -0.61 34.33
CA ALA A 692 -8.84 -0.43 35.75
C ALA A 692 -8.90 1.05 36.15
N ILE A 693 -8.39 1.95 35.29
CA ILE A 693 -8.43 3.40 35.48
C ILE A 693 -9.88 3.90 35.42
N LEU A 694 -10.61 3.57 34.35
CA LEU A 694 -11.97 4.06 34.13
C LEU A 694 -12.95 3.53 35.20
N GLN A 695 -12.75 2.32 35.72
CA GLN A 695 -13.57 1.76 36.79
C GLN A 695 -13.38 2.52 38.10
N GLN A 696 -12.15 2.94 38.42
CA GLN A 696 -11.89 3.81 39.56
C GLN A 696 -12.57 5.17 39.36
N GLN A 697 -12.38 5.81 38.21
CA GLN A 697 -13.02 7.10 37.90
C GLN A 697 -14.55 7.03 37.99
N ARG A 698 -15.16 5.93 37.52
CA ARG A 698 -16.62 5.73 37.60
C ARG A 698 -17.11 5.59 39.04
N ARG A 699 -16.33 5.00 39.95
CA ARG A 699 -16.68 4.92 41.39
C ARG A 699 -16.65 6.30 42.04
N GLU A 700 -15.68 7.12 41.68
CA GLU A 700 -15.50 8.47 42.21
C GLU A 700 -16.53 9.46 41.62
N GLN A 701 -16.85 9.32 40.32
CA GLN A 701 -17.71 10.23 39.56
C GLN A 701 -18.77 9.46 38.75
N PRO A 702 -19.76 8.84 39.41
CA PRO A 702 -20.70 7.91 38.76
C PRO A 702 -21.65 8.55 37.75
N ARG A 703 -21.79 9.89 37.77
CA ARG A 703 -22.65 10.67 36.86
C ARG A 703 -21.86 11.57 35.90
N ALA A 704 -20.52 11.52 35.90
CA ALA A 704 -19.73 12.32 34.97
C ALA A 704 -19.84 11.75 33.55
N ARG A 705 -20.40 12.54 32.62
CA ARG A 705 -20.65 12.11 31.24
C ARG A 705 -19.39 11.58 30.56
N ASP A 706 -18.27 12.29 30.69
CA ASP A 706 -17.02 11.90 30.02
C ASP A 706 -16.47 10.56 30.55
N VAL A 707 -16.58 10.32 31.86
CA VAL A 707 -16.18 9.05 32.47
C VAL A 707 -17.07 7.92 31.98
N LEU A 708 -18.38 8.15 31.91
CA LEU A 708 -19.34 7.19 31.37
C LEU A 708 -19.03 6.87 29.90
N VAL A 709 -18.90 7.87 29.04
CA VAL A 709 -18.59 7.66 27.60
C VAL A 709 -17.33 6.83 27.40
N ASN A 710 -16.22 7.16 28.08
CA ASN A 710 -14.97 6.41 27.92
C ASN A 710 -15.06 4.99 28.50
N TYR A 711 -15.73 4.81 29.65
CA TYR A 711 -15.97 3.49 30.24
C TYR A 711 -16.84 2.61 29.33
N GLY A 712 -17.89 3.19 28.73
CA GLY A 712 -18.75 2.51 27.76
C GLY A 712 -17.99 2.08 26.51
N ALA A 713 -17.20 2.98 25.91
CA ALA A 713 -16.35 2.65 24.77
C ALA A 713 -15.36 1.53 25.08
N ASN A 714 -14.77 1.52 26.29
CA ASN A 714 -13.88 0.45 26.75
C ASN A 714 -14.62 -0.90 26.88
N ALA A 715 -15.82 -0.88 27.44
CA ALA A 715 -16.65 -2.07 27.56
C ALA A 715 -17.03 -2.62 26.18
N PHE A 716 -17.46 -1.75 25.25
CA PHE A 716 -17.74 -2.15 23.85
C PHE A 716 -16.54 -2.84 23.20
N LEU A 717 -15.33 -2.25 23.26
CA LEU A 717 -14.12 -2.83 22.65
C LEU A 717 -13.74 -4.19 23.26
N LEU A 718 -13.87 -4.35 24.59
CA LEU A 718 -13.64 -5.64 25.25
C LEU A 718 -14.67 -6.70 24.85
N GLY A 719 -15.95 -6.29 24.77
CA GLY A 719 -17.02 -7.16 24.29
C GLY A 719 -16.79 -7.59 22.84
N GLN A 720 -16.36 -6.67 21.97
CA GLN A 720 -16.08 -6.94 20.57
C GLN A 720 -14.94 -7.97 20.41
N LEU A 721 -13.86 -7.86 21.20
CA LEU A 721 -12.77 -8.85 21.20
C LEU A 721 -13.23 -10.28 21.52
N HIS A 722 -14.17 -10.42 22.45
CA HIS A 722 -14.77 -11.72 22.78
C HIS A 722 -15.75 -12.17 21.68
N PHE A 723 -16.55 -11.25 21.16
CA PHE A 723 -17.49 -11.52 20.08
C PHE A 723 -16.79 -12.01 18.80
N ASP A 724 -15.70 -11.35 18.39
CA ASP A 724 -14.90 -11.73 17.21
C ASP A 724 -14.22 -13.10 17.39
N ALA A 725 -13.89 -13.46 18.62
CA ALA A 725 -13.38 -14.78 18.99
C ALA A 725 -14.49 -15.85 19.12
N ASN A 726 -15.74 -15.50 18.81
CA ASN A 726 -16.94 -16.33 19.01
C ASN A 726 -17.16 -16.76 20.48
N GLU A 727 -16.63 -15.99 21.44
CA GLU A 727 -16.78 -16.19 22.89
C GLU A 727 -18.03 -15.42 23.39
N LEU A 728 -19.21 -15.75 22.86
CA LEU A 728 -20.44 -14.95 23.03
C LEU A 728 -20.83 -14.72 24.50
N ASP A 729 -20.66 -15.73 25.35
CA ASP A 729 -20.98 -15.62 26.78
C ASP A 729 -20.03 -14.67 27.53
N GLN A 730 -18.77 -14.56 27.07
CA GLN A 730 -17.81 -13.61 27.62
C GLN A 730 -18.04 -12.19 27.09
N ALA A 731 -18.57 -12.06 25.87
CA ALA A 731 -18.93 -10.76 25.29
C ALA A 731 -20.15 -10.12 25.97
N ALA A 732 -21.14 -10.94 26.32
CA ALA A 732 -22.42 -10.51 26.90
C ALA A 732 -22.32 -9.51 28.07
N PRO A 733 -21.55 -9.76 29.15
CA PRO A 733 -21.47 -8.83 30.27
C PRO A 733 -20.92 -7.46 29.87
N TYR A 734 -19.95 -7.40 28.95
CA TYR A 734 -19.39 -6.13 28.50
C TYR A 734 -20.37 -5.32 27.64
N PHE A 735 -21.15 -5.97 26.79
CA PHE A 735 -22.18 -5.30 26.00
C PHE A 735 -23.36 -4.81 26.86
N LEU A 736 -23.72 -5.55 27.91
CA LEU A 736 -24.69 -5.08 28.90
C LEU A 736 -24.17 -3.86 29.66
N GLU A 737 -22.91 -3.85 30.08
CA GLU A 737 -22.31 -2.66 30.71
C GLU A 737 -22.27 -1.46 29.76
N TYR A 738 -21.96 -1.66 28.47
CA TYR A 738 -22.01 -0.61 27.48
C TYR A 738 -23.43 -0.04 27.33
N ARG A 739 -24.45 -0.91 27.33
CA ARG A 739 -25.87 -0.52 27.36
C ARG A 739 -26.22 0.30 28.60
N ASP A 740 -25.89 -0.18 29.79
CA ASP A 740 -26.22 0.51 31.06
C ASP A 740 -25.65 1.93 31.09
N VAL A 741 -24.42 2.07 30.59
CA VAL A 741 -23.70 3.34 30.55
C VAL A 741 -24.28 4.27 29.49
N SER A 742 -24.63 3.74 28.32
CA SER A 742 -25.27 4.52 27.24
C SER A 742 -26.65 5.03 27.66
N ASP A 743 -27.43 4.19 28.34
CA ASP A 743 -28.73 4.58 28.92
C ASP A 743 -28.54 5.66 30.00
N ALA A 744 -27.52 5.55 30.85
CA ALA A 744 -27.20 6.59 31.84
C ALA A 744 -26.79 7.91 31.19
N VAL A 745 -26.01 7.88 30.10
CA VAL A 745 -25.65 9.08 29.32
C VAL A 745 -26.88 9.71 28.67
N ALA A 746 -27.79 8.90 28.10
CA ALA A 746 -29.06 9.37 27.55
C ALA A 746 -29.98 9.98 28.61
N ALA A 747 -30.02 9.42 29.83
CA ALA A 747 -30.77 9.98 30.93
C ALA A 747 -30.23 11.35 31.41
N LEU A 748 -28.92 11.57 31.32
CA LEU A 748 -28.29 12.86 31.64
C LEU A 748 -28.54 13.93 30.56
N ALA A 749 -28.78 13.51 29.31
CA ALA A 749 -28.99 14.39 28.17
C ALA A 749 -30.21 13.93 27.33
N PRO A 750 -31.44 14.00 27.86
CA PRO A 750 -32.62 13.37 27.26
C PRO A 750 -33.04 13.97 25.92
N HIS A 751 -32.56 15.17 25.59
CA HIS A 751 -32.83 15.89 24.34
C HIS A 751 -31.62 15.99 23.42
N ASP A 752 -30.51 15.34 23.72
CA ASP A 752 -29.32 15.32 22.87
C ASP A 752 -29.42 14.18 21.83
N PRO A 753 -29.52 14.48 20.51
CA PRO A 753 -29.54 13.45 19.49
C PRO A 753 -28.29 12.57 19.51
N GLY A 754 -27.14 13.09 19.96
CA GLY A 754 -25.91 12.31 20.11
C GLY A 754 -26.06 11.19 21.15
N ALA A 755 -26.74 11.46 22.27
CA ALA A 755 -26.98 10.45 23.30
C ALA A 755 -27.95 9.36 22.85
N TRP A 756 -28.97 9.71 22.04
CA TRP A 756 -29.85 8.71 21.42
C TRP A 756 -29.11 7.83 20.42
N ILE A 757 -28.19 8.41 19.64
CA ILE A 757 -27.35 7.66 18.69
C ILE A 757 -26.46 6.66 19.43
N GLU A 758 -25.76 7.07 20.49
CA GLU A 758 -24.95 6.17 21.31
C GLU A 758 -25.76 5.03 21.92
N GLN A 759 -26.93 5.34 22.49
CA GLN A 759 -27.86 4.35 23.01
C GLN A 759 -28.34 3.39 21.91
N SER A 760 -28.52 3.87 20.68
CA SER A 760 -28.90 3.04 19.54
C SER A 760 -27.79 2.09 19.10
N TYR A 761 -26.51 2.47 19.23
CA TYR A 761 -25.38 1.58 18.96
C TYR A 761 -25.30 0.46 19.99
N ALA A 762 -25.47 0.77 21.28
CA ALA A 762 -25.55 -0.25 22.32
C ALA A 762 -26.70 -1.26 22.09
N ALA A 763 -27.87 -0.76 21.65
CA ALA A 763 -28.99 -1.59 21.24
C ALA A 763 -28.63 -2.50 20.07
N ASN A 764 -27.99 -1.96 19.03
CA ASN A 764 -27.59 -2.74 17.85
C ASN A 764 -26.59 -3.84 18.22
N THR A 765 -25.66 -3.55 19.12
CA THR A 765 -24.66 -4.51 19.63
C THR A 765 -25.33 -5.66 20.39
N LEU A 766 -26.24 -5.37 21.32
CA LEU A 766 -26.98 -6.41 22.04
C LEU A 766 -27.91 -7.22 21.11
N GLY A 767 -28.52 -6.56 20.12
CA GLY A 767 -29.32 -7.24 19.10
C GLY A 767 -28.48 -8.21 18.27
N THR A 768 -27.29 -7.81 17.89
CA THR A 768 -26.35 -8.66 17.12
C THR A 768 -25.87 -9.85 17.94
N LEU A 769 -25.52 -9.63 19.22
CA LEU A 769 -25.20 -10.72 20.15
C LEU A 769 -26.37 -11.69 20.31
N ALA A 770 -27.59 -11.17 20.50
CA ALA A 770 -28.78 -11.99 20.63
C ALA A 770 -29.05 -12.82 19.36
N LEU A 771 -28.86 -12.26 18.15
CA LEU A 771 -28.95 -13.01 16.90
C LEU A 771 -27.95 -14.17 16.84
N GLN A 772 -26.67 -13.92 17.16
CA GLN A 772 -25.64 -14.96 17.15
C GLN A 772 -25.90 -16.07 18.17
N GLN A 773 -26.55 -15.75 19.28
CA GLN A 773 -26.99 -16.73 20.28
C GLN A 773 -28.33 -17.41 19.93
N GLY A 774 -28.90 -17.16 18.74
CA GLY A 774 -30.18 -17.72 18.32
C GLY A 774 -31.42 -17.12 19.01
N ARG A 775 -31.27 -16.01 19.75
CA ARG A 775 -32.34 -15.34 20.51
C ARG A 775 -33.02 -14.25 19.68
N ALA A 776 -33.62 -14.62 18.55
CA ALA A 776 -34.19 -13.70 17.57
C ALA A 776 -35.24 -12.71 18.15
N ALA A 777 -36.08 -13.15 19.09
CA ALA A 777 -37.08 -12.28 19.73
C ALA A 777 -36.45 -11.17 20.59
N VAL A 778 -35.32 -11.47 21.25
CA VAL A 778 -34.55 -10.46 21.99
C VAL A 778 -33.93 -9.50 20.99
N ALA A 779 -33.32 -10.04 19.93
CA ALA A 779 -32.70 -9.23 18.89
C ALA A 779 -33.66 -8.24 18.22
N ALA A 780 -34.87 -8.70 17.86
CA ALA A 780 -35.88 -7.84 17.26
C ALA A 780 -36.25 -6.66 18.16
N ARG A 781 -36.39 -6.87 19.48
CA ARG A 781 -36.65 -5.77 20.42
C ARG A 781 -35.50 -4.77 20.49
N GLU A 782 -34.27 -5.25 20.56
CA GLU A 782 -33.08 -4.41 20.62
C GLU A 782 -32.89 -3.58 19.32
N PHE A 783 -33.05 -4.21 18.15
CA PHE A 783 -32.98 -3.50 16.88
C PHE A 783 -34.15 -2.54 16.69
N ALA A 784 -35.35 -2.87 17.15
CA ALA A 784 -36.49 -1.96 17.13
C ALA A 784 -36.22 -0.69 17.96
N LEU A 785 -35.60 -0.84 19.13
CA LEU A 785 -35.16 0.30 19.93
C LEU A 785 -34.09 1.12 19.20
N SER A 786 -33.13 0.47 18.53
CA SER A 786 -32.12 1.15 17.71
C SER A 786 -32.76 1.98 16.59
N VAL A 787 -33.74 1.40 15.88
CA VAL A 787 -34.50 2.06 14.81
C VAL A 787 -35.30 3.26 15.34
N ASP A 788 -35.96 3.13 16.49
CA ASP A 788 -36.70 4.24 17.11
C ASP A 788 -35.77 5.41 17.46
N LEU A 789 -34.68 5.12 18.16
CA LEU A 789 -33.71 6.12 18.60
C LEU A 789 -33.05 6.84 17.42
N LYS A 790 -32.59 6.12 16.40
CA LYS A 790 -32.02 6.72 15.17
C LYS A 790 -33.07 7.46 14.36
N GLY A 791 -34.31 6.97 14.31
CA GLY A 791 -35.43 7.67 13.67
C GLY A 791 -35.70 9.02 14.33
N ARG A 792 -35.73 9.06 15.67
CA ARG A 792 -35.83 10.29 16.46
C ARG A 792 -34.66 11.23 16.23
N ALA A 793 -33.43 10.72 16.23
CA ALA A 793 -32.24 11.52 15.96
C ALA A 793 -32.23 12.10 14.54
N LEU A 794 -32.65 11.32 13.53
CA LEU A 794 -32.74 11.77 12.14
C LEU A 794 -33.82 12.83 11.95
N ALA A 795 -34.95 12.73 12.68
CA ALA A 795 -35.97 13.77 12.70
C ALA A 795 -35.42 15.10 13.25
N ALA A 796 -34.52 15.06 14.23
CA ALA A 796 -33.83 16.24 14.75
C ALA A 796 -32.72 16.76 13.81
N ARG A 797 -32.11 15.89 12.99
CA ARG A 797 -31.02 16.22 12.06
C ARG A 797 -31.28 15.67 10.65
N PRO A 798 -32.28 16.18 9.91
CA PRO A 798 -32.76 15.56 8.66
C PRO A 798 -31.75 15.63 7.50
N ALA A 799 -30.77 16.53 7.56
CA ALA A 799 -29.72 16.66 6.55
C ALA A 799 -28.55 15.66 6.75
N ASP A 800 -28.51 14.93 7.86
CA ASP A 800 -27.41 14.02 8.18
C ASP A 800 -27.48 12.75 7.32
N ALA A 801 -26.63 12.70 6.30
CA ALA A 801 -26.55 11.58 5.37
C ALA A 801 -26.04 10.29 6.02
N GLN A 802 -25.12 10.41 6.98
CA GLN A 802 -24.56 9.25 7.68
C GLN A 802 -25.60 8.66 8.62
N LEU A 803 -26.30 9.48 9.40
CA LEU A 803 -27.37 9.01 10.28
C LEU A 803 -28.53 8.37 9.49
N ARG A 804 -28.83 8.89 8.29
CA ARG A 804 -29.78 8.25 7.37
C ARG A 804 -29.33 6.84 6.97
N ALA A 805 -28.04 6.65 6.67
CA ALA A 805 -27.48 5.36 6.33
C ALA A 805 -27.45 4.41 7.55
N ASP A 806 -27.05 4.91 8.72
CA ASP A 806 -27.03 4.14 9.97
C ASP A 806 -28.42 3.66 10.40
N LEU A 807 -29.48 4.43 10.11
CA LEU A 807 -30.86 4.01 10.31
C LEU A 807 -31.25 2.90 9.33
N ALA A 808 -30.82 3.01 8.06
CA ALA A 808 -31.05 1.97 7.06
C ALA A 808 -30.37 0.65 7.46
N ASP A 809 -29.16 0.70 8.02
CA ASP A 809 -28.46 -0.48 8.54
C ASP A 809 -29.24 -1.12 9.71
N SER A 810 -29.74 -0.33 10.66
CA SER A 810 -30.58 -0.84 11.77
C SER A 810 -31.90 -1.45 11.30
N LEU A 811 -32.51 -0.90 10.23
CA LEU A 811 -33.69 -1.51 9.60
C LEU A 811 -33.38 -2.87 8.98
N SER A 812 -32.22 -3.03 8.35
CA SER A 812 -31.74 -4.31 7.78
C SER A 812 -31.57 -5.38 8.88
N TRP A 813 -30.95 -5.00 10.00
CA TRP A 813 -30.79 -5.89 11.15
C TRP A 813 -32.12 -6.29 11.78
N LEU A 814 -33.05 -5.34 11.94
CA LEU A 814 -34.40 -5.62 12.42
C LEU A 814 -35.14 -6.56 11.46
N ALA A 815 -35.06 -6.33 10.15
CA ALA A 815 -35.65 -7.20 9.13
C ALA A 815 -35.11 -8.63 9.24
N THR A 816 -33.79 -8.78 9.39
CA THR A 816 -33.13 -10.08 9.59
C THR A 816 -33.66 -10.79 10.84
N ALA A 817 -33.85 -10.07 11.95
CA ALA A 817 -34.43 -10.66 13.17
C ALA A 817 -35.87 -11.13 12.97
N HIS A 818 -36.69 -10.36 12.25
CA HIS A 818 -38.05 -10.78 11.88
C HIS A 818 -38.05 -11.98 10.93
N GLU A 819 -37.07 -12.11 10.02
CA GLU A 819 -36.91 -13.32 9.21
C GLU A 819 -36.66 -14.57 10.06
N ARG A 820 -35.81 -14.46 11.09
CA ARG A 820 -35.54 -15.56 12.05
C ARG A 820 -36.75 -15.91 12.92
N LEU A 821 -37.68 -14.98 13.10
CA LEU A 821 -38.97 -15.20 13.79
C LEU A 821 -40.06 -15.77 12.86
N GLY A 822 -39.80 -15.78 11.54
CA GLY A 822 -40.80 -16.15 10.54
C GLY A 822 -41.79 -15.04 10.19
N GLU A 823 -41.55 -13.82 10.64
CA GLU A 823 -42.42 -12.65 10.41
C GLU A 823 -42.09 -11.97 9.08
N LEU A 824 -42.13 -12.73 7.97
CA LEU A 824 -41.61 -12.32 6.66
C LEU A 824 -42.29 -11.06 6.09
N ALA A 825 -43.58 -10.86 6.40
CA ALA A 825 -44.29 -9.65 5.99
C ALA A 825 -43.75 -8.39 6.69
N GLN A 826 -43.36 -8.49 7.97
CA GLN A 826 -42.75 -7.39 8.70
C GLN A 826 -41.35 -7.11 8.16
N ALA A 827 -40.55 -8.16 7.92
CA ALA A 827 -39.24 -8.03 7.28
C ALA A 827 -39.32 -7.33 5.91
N ALA A 828 -40.32 -7.65 5.09
CA ALA A 828 -40.50 -7.01 3.79
C ALA A 828 -40.78 -5.51 3.89
N ALA A 829 -41.65 -5.10 4.81
CA ALA A 829 -41.95 -3.69 5.06
C ALA A 829 -40.71 -2.91 5.56
N LEU A 830 -39.84 -3.57 6.33
CA LEU A 830 -38.58 -2.97 6.81
C LEU A 830 -37.56 -2.80 5.69
N TYR A 831 -37.39 -3.80 4.80
CA TYR A 831 -36.53 -3.66 3.62
C TYR A 831 -37.02 -2.57 2.65
N GLU A 832 -38.33 -2.39 2.50
CA GLU A 832 -38.88 -1.27 1.71
C GLU A 832 -38.50 0.10 2.30
N ARG A 833 -38.56 0.24 3.63
CA ARG A 833 -38.11 1.45 4.32
C ARG A 833 -36.59 1.66 4.18
N GLN A 834 -35.79 0.61 4.32
CA GLN A 834 -34.34 0.64 4.13
C GLN A 834 -33.99 1.11 2.71
N GLU A 835 -34.62 0.50 1.69
CA GLU A 835 -34.41 0.85 0.28
C GLU A 835 -34.71 2.32 0.02
N ALA A 836 -35.83 2.85 0.53
CA ALA A 836 -36.21 4.24 0.33
C ALA A 836 -35.15 5.23 0.88
N LEU A 837 -34.57 4.95 2.05
CA LEU A 837 -33.52 5.78 2.64
C LEU A 837 -32.23 5.76 1.81
N LEU A 838 -31.81 4.58 1.36
CA LEU A 838 -30.55 4.41 0.61
C LEU A 838 -30.67 4.90 -0.84
N LEU A 839 -31.85 4.74 -1.46
CA LEU A 839 -32.14 5.30 -2.77
C LEU A 839 -32.05 6.83 -2.77
N ALA A 840 -32.52 7.48 -1.70
CA ALA A 840 -32.40 8.93 -1.56
C ALA A 840 -30.93 9.38 -1.52
N LEU A 841 -30.06 8.65 -0.80
CA LEU A 841 -28.61 8.92 -0.74
C LEU A 841 -27.93 8.67 -2.09
N HIS A 842 -28.22 7.55 -2.74
CA HIS A 842 -27.69 7.24 -4.06
C HIS A 842 -28.11 8.27 -5.12
N ARG A 843 -29.39 8.69 -5.13
CA ARG A 843 -29.87 9.73 -6.07
C ARG A 843 -29.20 11.08 -5.86
N ALA A 844 -28.87 11.43 -4.60
CA ALA A 844 -28.16 12.66 -4.32
C ALA A 844 -26.72 12.65 -4.86
N LYS A 845 -26.07 11.47 -4.92
CA LYS A 845 -24.69 11.29 -5.39
C LYS A 845 -24.53 9.96 -6.16
N PRO A 846 -25.00 9.86 -7.41
CA PRO A 846 -25.04 8.58 -8.14
C PRO A 846 -23.67 8.03 -8.56
N GLY A 847 -22.62 8.87 -8.57
CA GLY A 847 -21.25 8.47 -8.84
C GLY A 847 -20.44 8.09 -7.60
N ASP A 848 -21.01 8.19 -6.40
CA ASP A 848 -20.35 7.83 -5.15
C ASP A 848 -20.47 6.32 -4.91
N GLY A 849 -19.33 5.62 -4.92
CA GLY A 849 -19.28 4.17 -4.78
C GLY A 849 -19.87 3.67 -3.46
N LEU A 850 -19.76 4.44 -2.37
CA LEU A 850 -20.28 4.04 -1.05
C LEU A 850 -21.80 3.94 -1.04
N TRP A 851 -22.50 4.96 -1.53
CA TRP A 851 -23.97 4.97 -1.56
C TRP A 851 -24.53 4.01 -2.60
N THR A 852 -23.83 3.87 -3.72
CA THR A 852 -24.16 2.89 -4.76
C THR A 852 -24.07 1.47 -4.22
N HIS A 853 -23.00 1.14 -3.50
CA HIS A 853 -22.83 -0.16 -2.84
C HIS A 853 -23.95 -0.46 -1.84
N ARG A 854 -24.19 0.45 -0.88
CA ARG A 854 -25.24 0.25 0.13
C ARG A 854 -26.63 0.08 -0.49
N TYR A 855 -26.96 0.87 -1.52
CA TYR A 855 -28.24 0.74 -2.22
C TYR A 855 -28.36 -0.61 -2.96
N ALA A 856 -27.29 -1.07 -3.62
CA ALA A 856 -27.26 -2.36 -4.30
C ALA A 856 -27.45 -3.54 -3.33
N VAL A 857 -26.81 -3.49 -2.15
CA VAL A 857 -27.00 -4.49 -1.08
C VAL A 857 -28.45 -4.53 -0.59
N ALA A 858 -29.09 -3.37 -0.40
CA ALA A 858 -30.50 -3.31 0.03
C ALA A 858 -31.45 -3.94 -1.00
N LEU A 859 -31.22 -3.69 -2.30
CA LEU A 859 -31.97 -4.33 -3.38
C LEU A 859 -31.76 -5.85 -3.40
N TRP A 860 -30.53 -6.31 -3.15
CA TRP A 860 -30.23 -7.73 -3.06
C TRP A 860 -30.97 -8.41 -1.91
N GLN A 861 -30.87 -7.87 -0.69
CA GLN A 861 -31.55 -8.41 0.50
C GLN A 861 -33.08 -8.48 0.29
N LYS A 862 -33.67 -7.41 -0.25
CA LYS A 862 -35.09 -7.38 -0.62
C LYS A 862 -35.43 -8.45 -1.64
N GLY A 863 -34.60 -8.63 -2.68
CA GLY A 863 -34.78 -9.65 -3.71
C GLY A 863 -34.82 -11.07 -3.15
N GLU A 864 -33.92 -11.40 -2.22
CA GLU A 864 -33.88 -12.72 -1.55
C GLU A 864 -35.13 -12.98 -0.70
N LEU A 865 -35.64 -11.97 0.02
CA LEU A 865 -36.88 -12.13 0.78
C LEU A 865 -38.10 -12.27 -0.16
N LEU A 866 -38.13 -11.53 -1.27
CA LEU A 866 -39.19 -11.65 -2.27
C LEU A 866 -39.24 -13.05 -2.89
N LEU A 867 -38.07 -13.70 -3.08
CA LEU A 867 -37.99 -15.11 -3.47
C LEU A 867 -38.62 -16.04 -2.43
N ALA A 868 -38.36 -15.81 -1.14
CA ALA A 868 -38.96 -16.59 -0.06
C ALA A 868 -40.49 -16.46 -0.03
N LEU A 869 -41.01 -15.27 -0.36
CA LEU A 869 -42.44 -14.97 -0.46
C LEU A 869 -43.09 -15.41 -1.79
N GLY A 870 -42.32 -16.04 -2.70
CA GLY A 870 -42.82 -16.49 -4.01
C GLY A 870 -43.15 -15.36 -5.00
N ARG A 871 -42.58 -14.16 -4.79
CA ARG A 871 -42.78 -12.98 -5.65
C ARG A 871 -41.67 -12.87 -6.70
N ASP A 872 -41.50 -13.92 -7.49
CA ASP A 872 -40.34 -14.13 -8.37
C ASP A 872 -40.09 -12.98 -9.36
N ALA A 873 -41.13 -12.38 -9.94
CA ALA A 873 -40.99 -11.26 -10.88
C ALA A 873 -40.45 -9.98 -10.22
N ALA A 874 -40.92 -9.67 -9.00
CA ALA A 874 -40.43 -8.54 -8.23
C ALA A 874 -38.99 -8.80 -7.76
N ALA A 875 -38.68 -10.03 -7.33
CA ALA A 875 -37.33 -10.45 -6.98
C ALA A 875 -36.37 -10.32 -8.18
N ALA A 876 -36.77 -10.79 -9.37
CA ALA A 876 -35.97 -10.67 -10.58
C ALA A 876 -35.62 -9.22 -10.92
N THR A 877 -36.58 -8.31 -10.75
CA THR A 877 -36.36 -6.87 -10.97
C THR A 877 -35.33 -6.30 -9.99
N ALA A 878 -35.49 -6.58 -8.70
CA ALA A 878 -34.56 -6.09 -7.66
C ALA A 878 -33.14 -6.65 -7.84
N LEU A 879 -33.02 -7.96 -8.11
CA LEU A 879 -31.74 -8.63 -8.33
C LEU A 879 -31.04 -8.17 -9.62
N ALA A 880 -31.80 -7.87 -10.68
CA ALA A 880 -31.25 -7.30 -11.91
C ALA A 880 -30.66 -5.90 -11.67
N GLN A 881 -31.40 -5.03 -10.96
CA GLN A 881 -30.92 -3.70 -10.61
C GLN A 881 -29.68 -3.74 -9.71
N ALA A 882 -29.67 -4.62 -8.70
CA ALA A 882 -28.51 -4.82 -7.84
C ALA A 882 -27.28 -5.26 -8.66
N ALA A 883 -27.44 -6.23 -9.57
CA ALA A 883 -26.34 -6.73 -10.40
C ALA A 883 -25.77 -5.66 -11.34
N GLU A 884 -26.61 -4.78 -11.89
CA GLU A 884 -26.16 -3.64 -12.70
C GLU A 884 -25.31 -2.66 -11.88
N LEU A 885 -25.76 -2.33 -10.67
CA LEU A 885 -25.01 -1.43 -9.76
C LEU A 885 -23.67 -2.03 -9.36
N PHE A 886 -23.64 -3.33 -9.01
CA PHE A 886 -22.39 -4.03 -8.71
C PHE A 886 -21.47 -4.19 -9.93
N GLY A 887 -22.03 -4.35 -11.12
CA GLY A 887 -21.27 -4.31 -12.37
C GLY A 887 -20.50 -3.00 -12.52
N ARG A 888 -21.20 -1.86 -12.34
CA ARG A 888 -20.59 -0.53 -12.36
C ARG A 888 -19.53 -0.33 -11.28
N LEU A 889 -19.76 -0.82 -10.06
CA LEU A 889 -18.78 -0.74 -8.97
C LEU A 889 -17.48 -1.50 -9.32
N VAL A 890 -17.60 -2.72 -9.86
CA VAL A 890 -16.43 -3.51 -10.28
C VAL A 890 -15.73 -2.90 -11.50
N GLU A 891 -16.45 -2.25 -12.41
CA GLU A 891 -15.85 -1.48 -13.52
C GLU A 891 -15.06 -0.27 -13.03
N GLN A 892 -15.54 0.40 -11.97
CA GLN A 892 -14.84 1.53 -11.35
C GLN A 892 -13.57 1.09 -10.61
N ASP A 893 -13.61 -0.04 -9.89
CA ASP A 893 -12.45 -0.61 -9.22
C ASP A 893 -12.39 -2.13 -9.39
N ALA A 894 -11.69 -2.54 -10.46
CA ALA A 894 -11.48 -3.96 -10.77
C ALA A 894 -10.52 -4.67 -9.79
N SER A 895 -9.89 -3.94 -8.87
CA SER A 895 -9.04 -4.52 -7.81
C SER A 895 -9.83 -4.87 -6.55
N ASN A 896 -11.04 -4.32 -6.37
CA ASN A 896 -11.88 -4.58 -5.22
C ASN A 896 -12.50 -5.99 -5.28
N ARG A 897 -11.95 -6.90 -4.47
CA ARG A 897 -12.33 -8.32 -4.46
C ARG A 897 -13.66 -8.58 -3.76
N ASP A 898 -14.03 -7.75 -2.78
CA ASP A 898 -15.30 -7.89 -2.07
C ASP A 898 -16.48 -7.56 -3.00
N TRP A 899 -16.36 -6.50 -3.80
CA TRP A 899 -17.35 -6.17 -4.83
C TRP A 899 -17.47 -7.23 -5.92
N GLN A 900 -16.35 -7.86 -6.29
CA GLN A 900 -16.37 -9.01 -7.21
C GLN A 900 -17.12 -10.20 -6.61
N ALA A 901 -16.90 -10.51 -5.33
CA ALA A 901 -17.61 -11.58 -4.63
C ALA A 901 -19.12 -11.30 -4.54
N GLU A 902 -19.52 -10.07 -4.23
CA GLU A 902 -20.93 -9.66 -4.14
C GLU A 902 -21.62 -9.72 -5.52
N ARG A 903 -20.94 -9.29 -6.59
CA ARG A 903 -21.44 -9.43 -7.96
C ARG A 903 -21.63 -10.91 -8.34
N ALA A 904 -20.68 -11.77 -7.99
CA ALA A 904 -20.78 -13.22 -8.23
C ALA A 904 -21.96 -13.84 -7.44
N ALA A 905 -22.19 -13.39 -6.20
CA ALA A 905 -23.33 -13.83 -5.39
C ALA A 905 -24.67 -13.44 -6.01
N LEU A 906 -24.76 -12.26 -6.63
CA LEU A 906 -25.98 -11.84 -7.33
C LEU A 906 -26.32 -12.70 -8.55
N ARG A 907 -25.31 -13.19 -9.30
CA ARG A 907 -25.53 -14.13 -10.40
C ARG A 907 -26.21 -15.42 -9.92
N LEU A 908 -25.87 -15.90 -8.71
CA LEU A 908 -26.52 -17.06 -8.08
C LEU A 908 -28.00 -16.76 -7.80
N GLY A 909 -28.33 -15.59 -7.26
CA GLY A 909 -29.72 -15.15 -7.06
C GLY A 909 -30.50 -15.04 -8.38
N GLN A 910 -29.91 -14.41 -9.40
CA GLN A 910 -30.50 -14.27 -10.73
C GLN A 910 -30.80 -15.63 -11.40
N ALA A 911 -29.94 -16.63 -11.20
CA ALA A 911 -30.17 -17.97 -11.72
C ALA A 911 -31.41 -18.66 -11.13
N ARG A 912 -31.85 -18.30 -9.92
CA ARG A 912 -33.05 -18.88 -9.26
C ARG A 912 -34.36 -18.37 -9.86
N VAL A 913 -34.36 -17.16 -10.40
CA VAL A 913 -35.52 -16.50 -11.04
C VAL A 913 -35.50 -16.57 -12.56
N ALA A 914 -34.40 -17.03 -13.15
CA ALA A 914 -34.26 -17.16 -14.59
C ALA A 914 -35.28 -18.15 -15.17
N THR A 915 -35.98 -17.70 -16.21
CA THR A 915 -36.95 -18.52 -16.95
C THR A 915 -36.27 -19.44 -17.96
N ASP A 916 -35.14 -19.01 -18.53
CA ASP A 916 -34.31 -19.82 -19.41
C ASP A 916 -33.26 -20.62 -18.63
N THR A 917 -33.38 -21.94 -18.70
CA THR A 917 -32.44 -22.89 -18.07
C THR A 917 -31.02 -22.70 -18.59
N ARG A 918 -30.83 -22.36 -19.88
CA ARG A 918 -29.50 -22.19 -20.47
C ARG A 918 -28.82 -20.93 -19.93
N ALA A 919 -29.52 -19.81 -19.89
CA ALA A 919 -29.04 -18.58 -19.28
C ALA A 919 -28.71 -18.75 -17.79
N ALA A 920 -29.57 -19.44 -17.03
CA ALA A 920 -29.34 -19.74 -15.62
C ALA A 920 -28.05 -20.57 -15.39
N LEU A 921 -27.84 -21.63 -16.18
CA LEU A 921 -26.61 -22.43 -16.11
C LEU A 921 -25.36 -21.61 -16.46
N ALA A 922 -25.45 -20.68 -17.41
CA ALA A 922 -24.33 -19.81 -17.76
C ALA A 922 -23.96 -18.88 -16.59
N GLN A 923 -24.96 -18.28 -15.94
CA GLN A 923 -24.73 -17.41 -14.76
C GLN A 923 -24.09 -18.18 -13.60
N LEU A 924 -24.56 -19.41 -13.32
CA LEU A 924 -24.00 -20.25 -12.26
C LEU A 924 -22.55 -20.64 -12.53
N ARG A 925 -22.20 -20.99 -13.77
CA ARG A 925 -20.81 -21.33 -14.15
C ARG A 925 -19.87 -20.14 -14.03
N LEU A 926 -20.31 -18.95 -14.45
CA LEU A 926 -19.55 -17.72 -14.27
C LEU A 926 -19.34 -17.41 -12.79
N ALA A 927 -20.40 -17.49 -11.99
CA ALA A 927 -20.31 -17.27 -10.55
C ALA A 927 -19.36 -18.25 -9.86
N ALA A 928 -19.45 -19.54 -10.19
CA ALA A 928 -18.55 -20.56 -9.62
C ALA A 928 -17.09 -20.26 -9.96
N HIS A 929 -16.81 -19.88 -11.22
CA HIS A 929 -15.45 -19.52 -11.65
C HIS A 929 -14.92 -18.26 -10.96
N GLU A 930 -15.75 -17.21 -10.83
CA GLU A 930 -15.40 -15.98 -10.10
C GLU A 930 -15.09 -16.32 -8.62
N PHE A 931 -15.93 -17.11 -7.96
CA PHE A 931 -15.66 -17.54 -6.58
C PHE A 931 -14.43 -18.42 -6.42
N ASP A 932 -14.15 -19.36 -7.32
CA ASP A 932 -12.92 -20.15 -7.27
C ASP A 932 -11.67 -19.27 -7.39
N THR A 933 -11.72 -18.29 -8.29
CA THR A 933 -10.62 -17.34 -8.51
C THR A 933 -10.38 -16.52 -7.26
N LEU A 934 -11.45 -16.00 -6.65
CA LEU A 934 -11.35 -15.23 -5.41
C LEU A 934 -10.88 -16.10 -4.23
N ALA A 935 -11.37 -17.33 -4.11
CA ALA A 935 -10.95 -18.26 -3.07
C ALA A 935 -9.47 -18.66 -3.21
N ALA A 936 -8.93 -18.74 -4.43
CA ALA A 936 -7.50 -18.98 -4.66
C ALA A 936 -6.63 -17.76 -4.29
N LEU A 937 -7.16 -16.54 -4.46
CA LEU A 937 -6.48 -15.30 -4.10
C LEU A 937 -6.56 -14.98 -2.60
N GLU A 938 -7.59 -15.47 -1.90
CA GLU A 938 -7.85 -15.23 -0.48
C GLU A 938 -8.17 -16.55 0.27
N PRO A 939 -7.20 -17.48 0.38
CA PRO A 939 -7.43 -18.81 0.95
C PRO A 939 -7.91 -18.80 2.42
N GLN A 940 -7.64 -17.71 3.15
CA GLN A 940 -8.12 -17.48 4.51
C GLN A 940 -9.63 -17.20 4.58
N LYS A 941 -10.27 -16.73 3.50
CA LYS A 941 -11.71 -16.46 3.43
C LYS A 941 -12.47 -17.73 3.06
N VAL A 942 -12.57 -18.67 4.01
CA VAL A 942 -13.20 -20.00 3.81
C VAL A 942 -14.61 -19.94 3.20
N HIS A 943 -15.38 -18.90 3.51
CA HIS A 943 -16.73 -18.71 2.97
C HIS A 943 -16.76 -18.60 1.43
N LEU A 944 -15.72 -18.08 0.78
CA LEU A 944 -15.65 -17.97 -0.69
C LEU A 944 -15.63 -19.35 -1.35
N ALA A 945 -14.84 -20.28 -0.79
CA ALA A 945 -14.83 -21.68 -1.23
C ALA A 945 -16.19 -22.35 -0.98
N GLY A 946 -16.87 -22.00 0.12
CA GLY A 946 -18.23 -22.43 0.41
C GLY A 946 -19.24 -21.97 -0.66
N LEU A 947 -19.20 -20.70 -1.05
CA LEU A 947 -20.05 -20.13 -2.10
C LEU A 947 -19.78 -20.74 -3.48
N ALA A 948 -18.51 -21.02 -3.81
CA ALA A 948 -18.15 -21.71 -5.04
C ALA A 948 -18.76 -23.12 -5.12
N ALA A 949 -18.75 -23.85 -4.00
CA ALA A 949 -19.34 -25.18 -3.92
C ALA A 949 -20.89 -25.11 -3.91
N ALA A 950 -21.49 -24.17 -3.17
CA ALA A 950 -22.94 -23.94 -3.18
C ALA A 950 -23.47 -23.61 -4.57
N THR A 951 -22.72 -22.82 -5.35
CA THR A 951 -23.08 -22.48 -6.73
C THR A 951 -23.10 -23.71 -7.64
N ARG A 952 -22.17 -24.65 -7.44
CA ARG A 952 -22.15 -25.93 -8.17
C ARG A 952 -23.27 -26.88 -7.74
N VAL A 953 -23.68 -26.85 -6.47
CA VAL A 953 -24.89 -27.56 -6.00
C VAL A 953 -26.12 -27.03 -6.74
N ALA A 954 -26.26 -25.70 -6.86
CA ALA A 954 -27.34 -25.10 -7.63
C ALA A 954 -27.29 -25.46 -9.12
N GLU A 955 -26.09 -25.50 -9.73
CA GLU A 955 -25.89 -25.98 -11.10
C GLU A 955 -26.38 -27.42 -11.25
N ALA A 956 -25.95 -28.31 -10.36
CA ALA A 956 -26.34 -29.72 -10.38
C ALA A 956 -27.85 -29.91 -10.25
N ALA A 957 -28.49 -29.17 -9.34
CA ALA A 957 -29.94 -29.21 -9.16
C ALA A 957 -30.68 -28.78 -10.44
N LEU A 958 -30.15 -27.80 -11.17
CA LEU A 958 -30.73 -27.33 -12.43
C LEU A 958 -30.49 -28.31 -13.59
N GLN A 959 -29.29 -28.88 -13.71
CA GLN A 959 -28.98 -29.92 -14.71
C GLN A 959 -29.87 -31.16 -14.52
N ARG A 960 -30.08 -31.58 -13.27
CA ARG A 960 -30.98 -32.70 -12.94
C ARG A 960 -32.40 -32.43 -13.45
N ARG A 961 -32.95 -31.25 -13.20
CA ARG A 961 -34.28 -30.85 -13.70
C ARG A 961 -34.35 -30.80 -15.22
N ALA A 962 -33.23 -30.52 -15.89
CA ALA A 962 -33.11 -30.56 -17.34
C ALA A 962 -32.90 -31.99 -17.91
N GLY A 963 -32.95 -33.03 -17.08
CA GLY A 963 -32.73 -34.43 -17.47
C GLY A 963 -31.25 -34.80 -17.72
N ARG A 964 -30.32 -33.91 -17.39
CA ARG A 964 -28.87 -34.07 -17.62
C ARG A 964 -28.19 -34.67 -16.40
N LEU A 965 -28.51 -35.94 -16.12
CA LEU A 965 -28.10 -36.61 -14.88
C LEU A 965 -26.57 -36.76 -14.75
N ARG A 966 -25.87 -37.01 -15.88
CA ARG A 966 -24.40 -37.14 -15.88
C ARG A 966 -23.72 -35.82 -15.51
N GLU A 967 -24.14 -34.72 -16.14
CA GLU A 967 -23.59 -33.39 -15.82
C GLU A 967 -23.94 -32.97 -14.38
N ALA A 968 -25.16 -33.29 -13.91
CA ALA A 968 -25.55 -33.05 -12.53
C ALA A 968 -24.62 -33.76 -11.54
N ARG A 969 -24.31 -35.05 -11.77
CA ARG A 969 -23.39 -35.84 -10.93
C ARG A 969 -21.98 -35.27 -10.93
N GLN A 970 -21.48 -34.88 -12.10
CA GLN A 970 -20.13 -34.30 -12.26
C GLN A 970 -19.96 -32.98 -11.50
N ALA A 971 -20.98 -32.12 -11.50
CA ALA A 971 -20.94 -30.87 -10.74
C ALA A 971 -21.11 -31.10 -9.22
N LEU A 972 -22.01 -32.01 -8.83
CA LEU A 972 -22.40 -32.20 -7.43
C LEU A 972 -21.36 -32.90 -6.57
N THR A 973 -20.73 -33.97 -7.09
CA THR A 973 -19.86 -34.84 -6.31
C THR A 973 -18.66 -34.10 -5.70
N PRO A 974 -17.85 -33.33 -6.47
CA PRO A 974 -16.74 -32.57 -5.89
C PRO A 974 -17.22 -31.42 -4.99
N ALA A 975 -18.36 -30.80 -5.33
CA ALA A 975 -18.92 -29.70 -4.54
C ALA A 975 -19.35 -30.17 -3.15
N LEU A 976 -20.02 -31.31 -3.07
CA LEU A 976 -20.50 -31.89 -1.81
C LEU A 976 -19.34 -32.33 -0.92
N ALA A 977 -18.33 -33.00 -1.50
CA ALA A 977 -17.11 -33.37 -0.77
C ALA A 977 -16.39 -32.13 -0.20
N ARG A 978 -16.35 -31.04 -0.97
CA ARG A 978 -15.76 -29.78 -0.51
C ARG A 978 -16.56 -29.15 0.62
N LEU A 979 -17.89 -29.09 0.51
CA LEU A 979 -18.75 -28.56 1.57
C LEU A 979 -18.62 -29.36 2.86
N ASP A 980 -18.55 -30.69 2.76
CA ASP A 980 -18.39 -31.58 3.91
C ASP A 980 -17.04 -31.33 4.62
N GLN A 981 -15.94 -31.25 3.84
CA GLN A 981 -14.62 -30.88 4.37
C GLN A 981 -14.64 -29.52 5.08
N LEU A 982 -15.24 -28.50 4.45
CA LEU A 982 -15.31 -27.15 5.03
C LEU A 982 -16.12 -27.14 6.33
N HIS A 983 -17.25 -27.84 6.37
CA HIS A 983 -18.09 -27.95 7.55
C HIS A 983 -17.35 -28.64 8.71
N GLN A 984 -16.56 -29.68 8.44
CA GLN A 984 -15.74 -30.33 9.48
C GLN A 984 -14.67 -29.39 10.07
N THR A 985 -14.09 -28.51 9.25
CA THR A 985 -13.06 -27.55 9.69
C THR A 985 -13.61 -26.28 10.33
N ALA A 986 -14.83 -25.89 9.98
CA ALA A 986 -15.47 -24.64 10.41
C ALA A 986 -17.00 -24.81 10.59
N PRO A 987 -17.44 -25.62 11.58
CA PRO A 987 -18.85 -26.04 11.70
C PRO A 987 -19.82 -24.90 12.04
N ALA A 988 -19.33 -23.74 12.52
CA ALA A 988 -20.15 -22.64 13.02
C ALA A 988 -20.82 -21.76 11.94
N THR A 989 -20.60 -22.01 10.64
CA THR A 989 -21.16 -21.13 9.59
C THR A 989 -22.50 -21.64 9.08
N GLU A 990 -23.59 -20.95 9.42
CA GLU A 990 -24.94 -21.32 9.00
C GLU A 990 -25.10 -21.44 7.47
N LYS A 991 -24.50 -20.53 6.70
CA LYS A 991 -24.52 -20.59 5.22
C LYS A 991 -23.85 -21.86 4.65
N LEU A 992 -22.87 -22.43 5.36
CA LEU A 992 -22.27 -23.70 4.96
C LEU A 992 -23.21 -24.87 5.24
N LEU A 993 -23.95 -24.82 6.35
CA LEU A 993 -24.97 -25.82 6.69
C LEU A 993 -26.08 -25.85 5.64
N ASP A 994 -26.61 -24.69 5.26
CA ASP A 994 -27.65 -24.57 4.22
C ASP A 994 -27.19 -25.20 2.90
N ALA A 995 -26.00 -24.83 2.41
CA ALA A 995 -25.45 -25.34 1.16
C ALA A 995 -25.17 -26.85 1.21
N LEU A 996 -24.70 -27.36 2.36
CA LEU A 996 -24.43 -28.78 2.56
C LEU A 996 -25.73 -29.60 2.55
N VAL A 997 -26.77 -29.12 3.24
CA VAL A 997 -28.10 -29.74 3.25
C VAL A 997 -28.72 -29.74 1.85
N ASP A 998 -28.69 -28.61 1.14
CA ASP A 998 -29.14 -28.54 -0.26
C ASP A 998 -28.39 -29.51 -1.17
N GLY A 999 -27.08 -29.68 -0.94
CA GLY A 999 -26.24 -30.63 -1.64
C GLY A 999 -26.67 -32.09 -1.41
N TRP A 1000 -26.90 -32.48 -0.15
CA TRP A 1000 -27.38 -33.83 0.19
C TRP A 1000 -28.79 -34.11 -0.37
N LEU A 1001 -29.71 -33.15 -0.28
CA LEU A 1001 -31.06 -33.29 -0.85
C LEU A 1001 -31.02 -33.38 -2.39
N THR A 1002 -30.13 -32.64 -3.03
CA THR A 1002 -29.91 -32.72 -4.48
C THR A 1002 -29.32 -34.07 -4.89
N LEU A 1003 -28.39 -34.61 -4.09
CA LEU A 1003 -27.80 -35.94 -4.33
C LEU A 1003 -28.84 -37.04 -4.19
N ALA A 1004 -29.68 -36.97 -3.14
CA ALA A 1004 -30.75 -37.91 -2.93
C ALA A 1004 -31.73 -37.93 -4.11
N ALA A 1005 -32.13 -36.75 -4.60
CA ALA A 1005 -33.01 -36.64 -5.75
C ALA A 1005 -32.36 -37.19 -7.03
N LEU A 1006 -31.07 -36.92 -7.26
CA LEU A 1006 -30.31 -37.46 -8.40
C LEU A 1006 -30.21 -39.00 -8.35
N GLN A 1007 -29.94 -39.58 -7.18
CA GLN A 1007 -29.87 -41.02 -7.00
C GLN A 1007 -31.22 -41.72 -7.22
N ARG A 1008 -32.34 -41.08 -6.85
CA ARG A 1008 -33.68 -41.58 -7.22
C ARG A 1008 -33.91 -41.57 -8.72
N ASP A 1009 -33.53 -40.50 -9.42
CA ASP A 1009 -33.66 -40.40 -10.87
C ASP A 1009 -32.82 -41.48 -11.59
N GLU A 1010 -31.74 -41.94 -10.97
CA GLU A 1010 -30.89 -43.05 -11.44
C GLU A 1010 -31.36 -44.45 -11.01
N GLY A 1011 -32.39 -44.55 -10.16
CA GLY A 1011 -32.93 -45.82 -9.67
C GLY A 1011 -32.28 -46.41 -8.42
N ASP A 1012 -31.35 -45.70 -7.76
CA ASP A 1012 -30.70 -46.14 -6.51
C ASP A 1012 -31.44 -45.60 -5.28
N ALA A 1013 -32.56 -46.24 -4.93
CA ALA A 1013 -33.39 -45.84 -3.81
C ALA A 1013 -32.68 -45.97 -2.44
N ALA A 1014 -31.74 -46.92 -2.31
CA ALA A 1014 -31.02 -47.15 -1.06
C ALA A 1014 -30.01 -46.02 -0.79
N ALA A 1015 -29.20 -45.67 -1.78
CA ALA A 1015 -28.26 -44.56 -1.66
C ALA A 1015 -29.00 -43.21 -1.51
N ALA A 1016 -30.11 -43.03 -2.23
CA ALA A 1016 -30.95 -41.86 -2.08
C ALA A 1016 -31.47 -41.68 -0.65
N ARG A 1017 -31.92 -42.77 -0.02
CA ARG A 1017 -32.36 -42.75 1.38
C ARG A 1017 -31.21 -42.35 2.32
N GLN A 1018 -30.02 -42.90 2.13
CA GLN A 1018 -28.85 -42.55 2.94
C GLN A 1018 -28.48 -41.06 2.84
N ALA A 1019 -28.57 -40.48 1.64
CA ALA A 1019 -28.35 -39.04 1.44
C ALA A 1019 -29.43 -38.19 2.14
N CYS A 1020 -30.71 -38.60 2.12
CA CYS A 1020 -31.76 -37.95 2.91
C CYS A 1020 -31.49 -38.03 4.42
N GLU A 1021 -31.04 -39.18 4.92
CA GLU A 1021 -30.73 -39.38 6.34
C GLU A 1021 -29.59 -38.46 6.81
N ARG A 1022 -28.58 -38.23 5.96
CA ARG A 1022 -27.50 -37.25 6.23
C ARG A 1022 -28.03 -35.81 6.30
N ALA A 1023 -28.84 -35.39 5.33
CA ALA A 1023 -29.45 -34.05 5.35
C ALA A 1023 -30.30 -33.85 6.61
N HIS A 1024 -31.08 -34.86 6.99
CA HIS A 1024 -31.92 -34.82 8.18
C HIS A 1024 -31.09 -34.77 9.48
N ALA A 1025 -30.02 -35.55 9.58
CA ALA A 1025 -29.15 -35.55 10.76
C ALA A 1025 -28.49 -34.19 11.01
N LEU A 1026 -28.15 -33.45 9.95
CA LEU A 1026 -27.60 -32.10 10.04
C LEU A 1026 -28.63 -31.08 10.56
N LEU A 1027 -29.91 -31.26 10.21
CA LEU A 1027 -30.99 -30.33 10.59
C LEU A 1027 -31.63 -30.66 11.94
N ALA A 1028 -31.62 -31.91 12.37
CA ALA A 1028 -32.30 -32.35 13.60
C ALA A 1028 -31.96 -31.54 14.86
N PRO A 1029 -30.69 -31.12 15.09
CA PRO A 1029 -30.34 -30.31 16.27
C PRO A 1029 -30.91 -28.88 16.24
N VAL A 1030 -31.24 -28.35 15.06
CA VAL A 1030 -31.62 -26.93 14.88
C VAL A 1030 -33.07 -26.74 14.46
N ALA A 1031 -33.76 -27.77 13.99
CA ALA A 1031 -35.08 -27.63 13.37
C ALA A 1031 -36.27 -27.61 14.34
N GLN A 1032 -36.17 -28.22 15.53
CA GLN A 1032 -37.33 -28.44 16.40
C GLN A 1032 -37.96 -27.14 16.92
N ASP A 1033 -37.14 -26.14 17.22
CA ASP A 1033 -37.59 -24.85 17.80
C ASP A 1033 -37.24 -23.64 16.91
N SER A 1034 -36.89 -23.87 15.64
CA SER A 1034 -36.51 -22.78 14.74
C SER A 1034 -37.72 -22.00 14.22
N GLY A 1035 -37.64 -20.68 14.29
CA GLY A 1035 -38.54 -19.77 13.57
C GLY A 1035 -38.06 -19.41 12.16
N ASP A 1036 -36.87 -19.87 11.75
CA ASP A 1036 -36.29 -19.49 10.46
C ASP A 1036 -36.86 -20.35 9.33
N TYR A 1037 -37.43 -19.68 8.33
CA TYR A 1037 -37.98 -20.33 7.15
C TYR A 1037 -36.95 -21.17 6.36
N ARG A 1038 -35.66 -20.82 6.36
CA ARG A 1038 -34.56 -21.58 5.72
C ARG A 1038 -34.41 -22.95 6.36
N VAL A 1039 -34.30 -22.99 7.69
CA VAL A 1039 -34.18 -24.23 8.46
C VAL A 1039 -35.45 -25.06 8.35
N LEU A 1040 -36.62 -24.44 8.53
CA LEU A 1040 -37.89 -25.15 8.47
C LEU A 1040 -38.20 -25.69 7.07
N SER A 1041 -37.90 -24.93 6.01
CA SER A 1041 -38.13 -25.39 4.63
C SER A 1041 -37.22 -26.57 4.30
N ALA A 1042 -35.94 -26.51 4.66
CA ALA A 1042 -35.00 -27.61 4.50
C ALA A 1042 -35.41 -28.85 5.32
N TRP A 1043 -35.92 -28.67 6.55
CA TRP A 1043 -36.45 -29.76 7.38
C TRP A 1043 -37.65 -30.46 6.76
N VAL A 1044 -38.60 -29.68 6.23
CA VAL A 1044 -39.75 -30.23 5.53
C VAL A 1044 -39.30 -31.03 4.30
N LEU A 1045 -38.34 -30.50 3.53
CA LEU A 1045 -37.79 -31.18 2.36
C LEU A 1045 -37.04 -32.46 2.74
N SER A 1046 -36.29 -32.49 3.85
CA SER A 1046 -35.59 -33.69 4.30
C SER A 1046 -36.55 -34.79 4.77
N GLN A 1047 -37.64 -34.43 5.46
CA GLN A 1047 -38.67 -35.38 5.88
C GLN A 1047 -39.49 -35.92 4.71
N HIS A 1048 -39.77 -35.07 3.72
CA HIS A 1048 -40.35 -35.48 2.46
C HIS A 1048 -39.43 -36.45 1.71
N CYS A 1049 -38.12 -36.18 1.71
CA CYS A 1049 -37.09 -37.05 1.14
C CYS A 1049 -37.09 -38.46 1.80
N LEU A 1050 -37.30 -38.55 3.10
CA LEU A 1050 -37.35 -39.81 3.86
C LEU A 1050 -38.68 -40.58 3.72
N GLY A 1051 -39.68 -40.02 3.04
CA GLY A 1051 -41.02 -40.61 2.97
C GLY A 1051 -41.80 -40.51 4.28
N THR A 1052 -41.44 -39.57 5.16
CA THR A 1052 -42.12 -39.33 6.45
C THR A 1052 -42.71 -37.92 6.57
N PRO A 1053 -43.48 -37.42 5.57
CA PRO A 1053 -43.97 -36.03 5.54
C PRO A 1053 -44.85 -35.67 6.75
N ALA A 1054 -45.55 -36.64 7.35
CA ALA A 1054 -46.37 -36.43 8.54
C ALA A 1054 -45.57 -35.85 9.72
N ARG A 1055 -44.28 -36.22 9.85
CA ARG A 1055 -43.39 -35.72 10.92
C ARG A 1055 -42.99 -34.25 10.74
N ALA A 1056 -43.24 -33.67 9.57
CA ALA A 1056 -42.95 -32.27 9.26
C ALA A 1056 -44.20 -31.38 9.20
N SER A 1057 -45.40 -31.90 9.51
CA SER A 1057 -46.66 -31.15 9.33
C SER A 1057 -46.68 -29.85 10.12
N ALA A 1058 -46.19 -29.84 11.36
CA ALA A 1058 -46.08 -28.63 12.18
C ALA A 1058 -45.19 -27.55 11.54
N ALA A 1059 -44.01 -27.95 11.03
CA ALA A 1059 -43.08 -27.05 10.35
C ALA A 1059 -43.67 -26.52 9.03
N ALA A 1060 -44.33 -27.38 8.24
CA ALA A 1060 -45.00 -26.99 7.01
C ALA A 1060 -46.15 -26.00 7.27
N SER A 1061 -46.97 -26.24 8.29
CA SER A 1061 -48.01 -25.29 8.71
C SER A 1061 -47.42 -23.96 9.18
N SER A 1062 -46.26 -23.99 9.85
CA SER A 1062 -45.55 -22.76 10.24
C SER A 1062 -45.11 -21.95 9.01
N LEU A 1063 -44.43 -22.56 8.03
CA LEU A 1063 -44.05 -21.91 6.78
C LEU A 1063 -45.26 -21.32 6.04
N VAL A 1064 -46.40 -22.01 6.06
CA VAL A 1064 -47.64 -21.51 5.48
C VAL A 1064 -48.11 -20.22 6.17
N ARG A 1065 -48.10 -20.17 7.51
CA ARG A 1065 -48.44 -18.97 8.31
C ARG A 1065 -47.46 -17.82 8.11
N MET A 1066 -46.17 -18.11 7.93
CA MET A 1066 -45.12 -17.13 7.62
C MET A 1066 -45.31 -16.47 6.24
N GLY A 1067 -46.15 -17.04 5.38
CA GLY A 1067 -46.31 -16.60 3.99
C GLY A 1067 -45.19 -17.11 3.07
N TYR A 1068 -44.40 -18.08 3.50
CA TYR A 1068 -43.33 -18.68 2.70
C TYR A 1068 -43.93 -19.45 1.50
N ARG A 1069 -43.51 -19.08 0.29
CA ARG A 1069 -44.05 -19.58 -0.99
C ARG A 1069 -42.97 -19.72 -2.06
N ALA A 1070 -41.72 -19.96 -1.66
CA ALA A 1070 -40.62 -20.08 -2.62
C ALA A 1070 -40.90 -21.15 -3.69
N SER A 1071 -40.75 -20.79 -4.96
CA SER A 1071 -41.03 -21.67 -6.10
C SER A 1071 -40.30 -23.03 -6.07
N PRO A 1072 -38.99 -23.11 -5.68
CA PRO A 1072 -38.31 -24.40 -5.55
C PRO A 1072 -38.94 -25.32 -4.49
N TYR A 1073 -39.38 -24.75 -3.37
CA TYR A 1073 -40.01 -25.49 -2.26
C TYR A 1073 -41.37 -26.06 -2.68
N LEU A 1074 -42.24 -25.23 -3.27
CA LEU A 1074 -43.56 -25.67 -3.72
C LEU A 1074 -43.49 -26.78 -4.78
N ARG A 1075 -42.54 -26.67 -5.73
CA ARG A 1075 -42.30 -27.73 -6.74
C ARG A 1075 -41.87 -29.04 -6.12
N ALA A 1076 -41.03 -29.01 -5.09
CA ALA A 1076 -40.59 -30.23 -4.42
C ALA A 1076 -41.75 -30.95 -3.70
N LEU A 1077 -42.73 -30.21 -3.19
CA LEU A 1077 -43.89 -30.78 -2.50
C LEU A 1077 -45.00 -31.31 -3.43
N GLN A 1078 -45.06 -30.83 -4.69
CA GLN A 1078 -46.05 -31.30 -5.66
C GLN A 1078 -45.93 -32.80 -5.99
N ALA A 1079 -44.77 -33.42 -5.75
CA ALA A 1079 -44.54 -34.84 -5.99
C ALA A 1079 -45.23 -35.78 -4.97
N ALA A 1080 -45.53 -35.28 -3.76
CA ALA A 1080 -46.34 -35.99 -2.75
C ALA A 1080 -46.87 -34.99 -1.68
N PRO A 1081 -48.17 -34.64 -1.68
CA PRO A 1081 -48.72 -33.59 -0.83
C PRO A 1081 -48.63 -33.93 0.67
N ILE A 1082 -48.35 -32.92 1.51
CA ILE A 1082 -48.33 -33.04 2.97
C ILE A 1082 -49.71 -32.64 3.51
N SER A 1083 -50.34 -33.50 4.31
CA SER A 1083 -51.54 -33.14 5.08
C SER A 1083 -51.16 -32.12 6.15
N LEU A 1084 -51.64 -30.88 5.99
CA LEU A 1084 -51.45 -29.80 6.97
C LEU A 1084 -52.40 -30.04 8.15
N THR A 1085 -51.90 -29.93 9.38
CA THR A 1085 -52.78 -29.82 10.55
C THR A 1085 -53.55 -28.50 10.47
N SER A 1086 -54.89 -28.55 10.62
CA SER A 1086 -55.72 -27.35 10.70
C SER A 1086 -55.18 -26.37 11.75
N PRO A 1087 -55.27 -25.04 11.51
CA PRO A 1087 -54.69 -24.02 12.38
C PRO A 1087 -55.22 -24.04 13.81
#